data_AF-A0A9D3MAV6-F1
#
_entry.id   AF-A0A9D3MAV6-F1
#
_cell.length_a   1.000
_cell.length_b   1.000
_cell.length_c   1.000
_cell.angle_alpha   90.00
_cell.angle_beta   90.00
_cell.angle_gamma   90.00
#
_symmetry.space_group_name_H-M   'P 1'
#
loop_
_entity.id
_entity.type
_entity.pdbx_description
1 polymer ?
#
loop_
_entity_poly.entity_id
_entity_poly.type
_entity_poly.pdbx_seq_one_letter_code
_entity_poly.pdbx_strand_id
1 'polypeptide(L)'
;MRALQEAQEIFGGDFDFAEFDTEAYDHAEDEEEDADEESWDRPKKQTKKRVGRRSIFEIYEPSELESSHMTDQDNEIRSTDMPERFQLRSIPVKPAEDEELEEEADWIYRNAFSTPTISMQESTDYLDRGTTSSFSRKGPSTIQKIKEALNFMRNQHFEVPFIAFYRKEYVEPELNINDLWKVWQWDEKWTQLKTRKQNLTRLFQKMQAFQFEQISADPDKPLADGIRPLDTADMERLKDVQSIDELSDVYNHFLLYYGRDIPKMQNAAKANKKKLKKIKEVSEEDGEQEAELEEEEEEEEQKGPDLKLASRRDMYSICQTAGLDGLAKKFGLTPEQFGENLRDSYQRHETEQFPAEPVELAKDYVCSQFSTPEAVLEGTRYMVAMQIAREPLVRHVLRQTFQERAKINIKPTKKGKKDVDEAHYAYSFKYLKNKPVKELNGDQFLKMCQAEEEGLLAIDICIDLVGVKGYGGDQTYFEEIKQFYYRDEFSHQVQEWNRQRTLAIERALQQFLYPQMAKELKNKLIAEAKENIVKGCCRKLYNWLKVAPYKPDQQVEEDDDLMDESQGKGIRVLGVAFASSRDTPVFCSLINGEGEVVDFLRLPYFLKRRNAWREDEREKKLQDIENLKKFLISKKPHVVAVAGENRDAHMVMEDIKRTVSELEQEASLPPVGVELVDNELAMLYMNSKKSEADFRDYPPLLRQAVSVARKIQDPLVEYAQVCSSDEDILCLKLHPLQEHVVKEDLLNALYCEFINRVNEVGVDVNRAIAHPYTQSLVQYVCGLGPRKGSHLLKVSPTLHPPLAQLLEWEPASPENDSG
;
A
#
# COMPACT_ATOMS: atom_id res chain seq x y z
N MET A 1 8.84 15.37 -45.04
CA MET A 1 7.79 15.19 -46.06
C MET A 1 7.32 13.74 -46.28
N ARG A 2 7.86 12.71 -45.60
CA ARG A 2 7.27 11.35 -45.62
C ARG A 2 6.65 10.91 -44.28
N ALA A 3 7.26 11.24 -43.15
CA ALA A 3 6.66 11.03 -41.81
C ALA A 3 5.50 12.00 -41.46
N LEU A 4 5.38 13.11 -42.20
CA LEU A 4 4.31 14.10 -42.02
C LEU A 4 3.04 13.74 -42.81
N GLN A 5 3.17 12.81 -43.78
CA GLN A 5 2.06 12.25 -44.54
C GLN A 5 1.43 11.07 -43.77
N GLU A 6 2.24 10.27 -43.09
CA GLU A 6 1.77 9.20 -42.20
C GLU A 6 1.01 9.73 -40.97
N ALA A 7 1.43 10.86 -40.38
CA ALA A 7 0.72 11.45 -39.22
C ALA A 7 -0.62 12.15 -39.59
N GLN A 8 -0.77 12.64 -40.83
CA GLN A 8 -2.05 13.21 -41.31
C GLN A 8 -3.05 12.13 -41.73
N GLU A 9 -2.60 10.93 -42.10
CA GLU A 9 -3.46 9.76 -42.32
C GLU A 9 -3.93 9.10 -41.00
N ILE A 10 -3.22 9.32 -39.88
CA ILE A 10 -3.60 8.77 -38.56
C ILE A 10 -4.69 9.58 -37.87
N PHE A 11 -4.77 10.91 -38.09
CA PHE A 11 -5.70 11.79 -37.36
C PHE A 11 -6.60 12.65 -38.27
N GLY A 12 -6.77 12.27 -39.54
CA GLY A 12 -7.47 13.06 -40.56
C GLY A 12 -8.86 12.56 -40.95
N GLY A 13 -9.83 12.65 -40.03
CA GLY A 13 -11.24 12.56 -40.37
C GLY A 13 -12.10 13.03 -39.22
N ASP A 14 -12.98 14.01 -39.45
CA ASP A 14 -14.05 14.41 -38.53
C ASP A 14 -14.81 13.15 -38.11
N PHE A 15 -14.56 12.69 -36.87
CA PHE A 15 -15.26 11.59 -36.27
C PHE A 15 -16.30 12.19 -35.34
N ASP A 16 -17.54 12.21 -35.82
CA ASP A 16 -18.69 12.66 -35.04
C ASP A 16 -19.04 11.57 -34.03
N PHE A 17 -18.79 11.85 -32.75
CA PHE A 17 -19.04 10.92 -31.64
C PHE A 17 -20.54 10.76 -31.32
N ALA A 18 -21.42 11.57 -31.91
CA ALA A 18 -22.87 11.48 -31.71
C ALA A 18 -23.51 10.18 -32.29
N GLU A 19 -22.80 9.45 -33.17
CA GLU A 19 -23.29 8.18 -33.73
C GLU A 19 -23.21 6.99 -32.75
N PHE A 20 -22.51 7.11 -31.61
CA PHE A 20 -22.40 6.00 -30.64
C PHE A 20 -23.54 5.99 -29.59
N ASP A 21 -24.13 7.14 -29.28
CA ASP A 21 -25.26 7.24 -28.33
C ASP A 21 -26.59 6.74 -28.93
N THR A 22 -26.69 6.68 -30.26
CA THR A 22 -27.94 6.33 -30.97
C THR A 22 -28.14 4.83 -31.17
N GLU A 23 -27.10 4.01 -31.05
CA GLU A 23 -27.22 2.54 -31.19
C GLU A 23 -27.69 1.82 -29.90
N ALA A 24 -27.85 2.54 -28.79
CA ALA A 24 -28.31 1.96 -27.52
C ALA A 24 -29.86 1.93 -27.34
N TYR A 25 -30.63 2.46 -28.31
CA TYR A 25 -32.09 2.63 -28.20
C TYR A 25 -32.92 2.04 -29.36
N ASP A 26 -32.38 1.16 -30.19
CA ASP A 26 -33.19 0.36 -31.11
C ASP A 26 -33.29 -1.09 -30.61
N HIS A 27 -34.14 -1.29 -29.60
CA HIS A 27 -34.74 -2.60 -29.36
C HIS A 27 -35.63 -2.94 -30.54
N ALA A 28 -35.25 -3.99 -31.27
CA ALA A 28 -36.02 -4.58 -32.35
C ALA A 28 -37.45 -4.92 -31.88
N GLU A 29 -38.44 -4.24 -32.47
CA GLU A 29 -39.77 -4.81 -32.68
C GLU A 29 -39.62 -5.91 -33.73
N ASP A 30 -39.85 -7.15 -33.32
CA ASP A 30 -40.01 -8.30 -34.21
C ASP A 30 -41.30 -8.15 -35.02
N GLU A 31 -41.20 -7.80 -36.31
CA GLU A 31 -42.26 -8.08 -37.29
C GLU A 31 -41.79 -9.20 -38.23
N GLU A 32 -42.45 -10.35 -38.11
CA GLU A 32 -42.38 -11.49 -39.03
C GLU A 32 -42.90 -11.07 -40.42
N GLU A 33 -42.04 -11.10 -41.46
CA GLU A 33 -42.49 -11.02 -42.85
C GLU A 33 -42.67 -12.43 -43.44
N ASP A 34 -43.94 -12.82 -43.62
CA ASP A 34 -44.38 -13.89 -44.51
C ASP A 34 -44.34 -13.45 -45.98
N ALA A 35 -44.00 -14.39 -46.85
CA ALA A 35 -43.81 -14.24 -48.30
C ALA A 35 -45.11 -13.98 -49.09
N ASP A 36 -45.05 -13.18 -50.18
CA ASP A 36 -45.29 -13.68 -51.55
C ASP A 36 -45.32 -12.57 -52.65
N GLU A 37 -44.74 -12.95 -53.80
CA GLU A 37 -45.06 -12.68 -55.22
C GLU A 37 -44.93 -11.29 -55.94
N GLU A 38 -44.32 -11.40 -57.14
CA GLU A 38 -44.48 -10.66 -58.41
C GLU A 38 -43.78 -9.30 -58.72
N SER A 39 -42.66 -9.43 -59.46
CA SER A 39 -42.46 -8.92 -60.86
C SER A 39 -41.92 -7.51 -61.20
N TRP A 40 -40.93 -7.54 -62.12
CA TRP A 40 -40.38 -6.54 -63.09
C TRP A 40 -39.31 -5.49 -62.69
N ASP A 41 -38.06 -5.88 -62.97
CA ASP A 41 -37.01 -5.20 -63.78
C ASP A 41 -36.53 -3.76 -63.46
N ARG A 42 -35.31 -3.66 -62.88
CA ARG A 42 -34.29 -2.64 -63.21
C ARG A 42 -32.88 -3.09 -62.76
N PRO A 43 -31.81 -2.77 -63.50
CA PRO A 43 -30.49 -3.37 -63.29
C PRO A 43 -29.80 -2.84 -62.03
N LYS A 44 -29.44 -3.75 -61.11
CA LYS A 44 -28.73 -3.45 -59.86
C LYS A 44 -27.32 -2.90 -60.15
N LYS A 45 -27.11 -1.61 -59.87
CA LYS A 45 -25.77 -1.05 -59.62
C LYS A 45 -25.15 -1.78 -58.44
N GLN A 46 -23.90 -2.26 -58.60
CA GLN A 46 -23.09 -2.78 -57.50
C GLN A 46 -22.96 -1.71 -56.41
N THR A 47 -23.66 -1.88 -55.30
CA THR A 47 -23.37 -1.19 -54.05
C THR A 47 -22.04 -1.72 -53.54
N LYS A 48 -21.02 -0.85 -53.51
CA LYS A 48 -19.76 -1.13 -52.82
C LYS A 48 -20.10 -1.49 -51.37
N LYS A 49 -19.73 -2.71 -50.93
CA LYS A 49 -19.70 -3.06 -49.51
C LYS A 49 -18.87 -2.00 -48.78
N ARG A 50 -19.48 -1.29 -47.83
CA ARG A 50 -18.76 -0.50 -46.82
C ARG A 50 -17.82 -1.48 -46.10
N VAL A 51 -16.52 -1.21 -46.15
CA VAL A 51 -15.53 -1.92 -45.34
C VAL A 51 -15.85 -1.57 -43.90
N GLY A 52 -16.21 -2.57 -43.08
CA GLY A 52 -16.41 -2.37 -41.65
C GLY A 52 -15.13 -1.77 -41.05
N ARG A 53 -15.27 -0.65 -40.31
CA ARG A 53 -14.17 -0.08 -39.54
C ARG A 53 -13.75 -1.14 -38.52
N ARG A 54 -12.48 -1.53 -38.55
CA ARG A 54 -11.91 -2.48 -37.57
C ARG A 54 -12.00 -1.87 -36.18
N SER A 55 -12.37 -2.69 -35.21
CA SER A 55 -12.46 -2.28 -33.81
C SER A 55 -11.08 -1.87 -33.28
N ILE A 56 -11.02 -0.92 -32.34
CA ILE A 56 -9.74 -0.47 -31.74
C ILE A 56 -8.98 -1.65 -31.09
N PHE A 57 -9.70 -2.66 -30.62
CA PHE A 57 -9.18 -3.91 -30.05
C PHE A 57 -8.46 -4.79 -31.08
N GLU A 58 -8.70 -4.58 -32.38
CA GLU A 58 -8.02 -5.30 -33.46
C GLU A 58 -6.79 -4.53 -33.99
N ILE A 59 -6.64 -3.25 -33.63
CA ILE A 59 -5.61 -2.35 -34.17
C ILE A 59 -4.44 -2.19 -33.19
N TYR A 60 -4.71 -2.25 -31.88
CA TYR A 60 -3.71 -1.99 -30.84
C TYR A 60 -3.40 -3.23 -30.01
N GLU A 61 -2.17 -3.30 -29.49
CA GLU A 61 -1.79 -4.35 -28.55
C GLU A 61 -2.53 -4.13 -27.22
N PRO A 62 -3.01 -5.20 -26.53
CA PRO A 62 -3.73 -5.05 -25.25
C PRO A 62 -3.00 -4.22 -24.19
N SER A 63 -1.66 -4.26 -24.17
CA SER A 63 -0.81 -3.45 -23.27
C SER A 63 -0.85 -1.95 -23.58
N GLU A 64 -1.01 -1.56 -24.85
CA GLU A 64 -1.13 -0.16 -25.26
C GLU A 64 -2.51 0.40 -24.90
N LEU A 65 -3.55 -0.44 -24.98
CA LEU A 65 -4.90 -0.09 -24.54
C LEU A 65 -4.95 0.08 -23.01
N GLU A 66 -4.32 -0.81 -22.25
CA GLU A 66 -4.26 -0.73 -20.80
C GLU A 66 -3.49 0.51 -20.31
N SER A 67 -2.31 0.79 -20.89
CA SER A 67 -1.51 1.98 -20.56
C SER A 67 -2.16 3.30 -20.97
N SER A 68 -3.02 3.28 -21.99
CA SER A 68 -3.80 4.46 -22.42
C SER A 68 -5.17 4.55 -21.76
N HIS A 69 -5.50 3.59 -20.88
CA HIS A 69 -6.80 3.45 -20.24
C HIS A 69 -7.99 3.37 -21.22
N MET A 70 -7.88 2.57 -22.28
CA MET A 70 -8.90 2.42 -23.32
C MET A 70 -9.48 1.00 -23.41
N THR A 71 -9.38 0.23 -22.33
CA THR A 71 -9.99 -1.11 -22.24
C THR A 71 -11.48 -1.03 -21.90
N ASP A 72 -12.21 -2.14 -22.08
CA ASP A 72 -13.63 -2.23 -21.67
C ASP A 72 -13.80 -2.01 -20.16
N GLN A 73 -12.88 -2.52 -19.34
CA GLN A 73 -12.85 -2.28 -17.89
C GLN A 73 -12.67 -0.79 -17.57
N ASP A 74 -11.86 -0.06 -18.36
CA ASP A 74 -11.70 1.38 -18.16
C ASP A 74 -12.98 2.16 -18.51
N ASN A 75 -13.78 1.67 -19.47
CA ASN A 75 -15.08 2.26 -19.79
C ASN A 75 -16.10 2.02 -18.67
N GLU A 76 -16.13 0.81 -18.11
CA GLU A 76 -16.93 0.50 -16.92
C GLU A 76 -16.55 1.41 -15.74
N ILE A 77 -15.25 1.65 -15.55
CA ILE A 77 -14.77 2.56 -14.50
C ILE A 77 -15.29 3.98 -14.71
N ARG A 78 -15.31 4.45 -15.96
CA ARG A 78 -15.81 5.80 -16.29
C ARG A 78 -17.29 5.93 -16.03
N SER A 79 -18.11 4.96 -16.47
CA SER A 79 -19.57 5.02 -16.38
C SER A 79 -20.11 4.76 -14.98
N THR A 80 -19.42 3.98 -14.15
CA THR A 80 -19.87 3.63 -12.80
C THR A 80 -19.83 4.85 -11.88
N ASP A 81 -20.94 5.15 -11.20
CA ASP A 81 -21.06 6.26 -10.24
C ASP A 81 -20.46 5.92 -8.86
N MET A 82 -19.15 5.61 -8.87
CA MET A 82 -18.35 5.36 -7.68
C MET A 82 -16.98 6.03 -7.86
N PRO A 83 -16.34 6.56 -6.80
CA PRO A 83 -15.00 7.12 -6.92
C PRO A 83 -14.01 6.16 -7.58
N GLU A 84 -13.20 6.65 -8.53
CA GLU A 84 -12.27 5.80 -9.28
C GLU A 84 -11.30 5.04 -8.36
N ARG A 85 -10.84 5.68 -7.28
CA ARG A 85 -9.96 5.03 -6.28
C ARG A 85 -10.60 3.88 -5.52
N PHE A 86 -11.93 3.88 -5.36
CA PHE A 86 -12.65 2.80 -4.69
C PHE A 86 -12.78 1.59 -5.63
N GLN A 87 -12.95 1.86 -6.93
CA GLN A 87 -13.01 0.84 -7.97
C GLN A 87 -11.65 0.15 -8.20
N LEU A 88 -10.55 0.88 -8.09
CA LEU A 88 -9.19 0.36 -8.30
C LEU A 88 -8.60 -0.36 -7.08
N ARG A 89 -9.34 -0.45 -5.97
CA ARG A 89 -8.86 -1.08 -4.75
C ARG A 89 -8.77 -2.60 -4.92
N SER A 90 -7.71 -3.21 -4.38
CA SER A 90 -7.50 -4.67 -4.45
C SER A 90 -8.63 -5.47 -3.79
N ILE A 91 -9.24 -4.90 -2.75
CA ILE A 91 -10.41 -5.45 -2.07
C ILE A 91 -11.57 -4.48 -2.30
N PRO A 92 -12.64 -4.92 -3.00
CA PRO A 92 -13.77 -4.05 -3.28
C PRO A 92 -14.40 -3.48 -2.02
N VAL A 93 -14.76 -2.19 -2.07
CA VAL A 93 -15.57 -1.55 -1.03
C VAL A 93 -16.98 -2.12 -1.14
N LYS A 94 -17.48 -2.73 -0.06
CA LYS A 94 -18.84 -3.27 0.02
C LYS A 94 -19.63 -2.54 1.11
N PRO A 95 -20.92 -2.27 0.90
CA PRO A 95 -21.76 -1.74 1.96
C PRO A 95 -21.77 -2.68 3.16
N ALA A 96 -21.95 -2.11 4.35
CA ALA A 96 -21.99 -2.84 5.61
C ALA A 96 -23.16 -2.39 6.49
N GLU A 97 -23.68 -3.37 7.23
CA GLU A 97 -24.66 -3.16 8.27
C GLU A 97 -24.03 -2.53 9.52
N ASP A 98 -24.86 -1.93 10.37
CA ASP A 98 -24.40 -1.16 11.54
C ASP A 98 -23.59 -2.00 12.54
N GLU A 99 -23.96 -3.28 12.75
CA GLU A 99 -23.23 -4.22 13.62
C GLU A 99 -21.83 -4.52 13.07
N GLU A 100 -21.71 -4.72 11.76
CA GLU A 100 -20.43 -4.96 11.10
C GLU A 100 -19.50 -3.75 11.25
N LEU A 101 -20.04 -2.54 11.06
CA LEU A 101 -19.27 -1.30 11.21
C LEU A 101 -18.79 -1.10 12.64
N GLU A 102 -19.56 -1.53 13.63
CA GLU A 102 -19.17 -1.44 15.05
C GLU A 102 -18.05 -2.42 15.41
N GLU A 103 -18.16 -3.68 14.98
CA GLU A 103 -17.09 -4.67 15.14
C GLU A 103 -15.80 -4.24 14.45
N GLU A 104 -15.91 -3.72 13.23
CA GLU A 104 -14.80 -3.19 12.46
C GLU A 104 -14.15 -1.99 13.15
N ALA A 105 -14.93 -1.02 13.59
CA ALA A 105 -14.43 0.20 14.22
C ALA A 105 -13.65 -0.11 15.51
N ASP A 106 -14.16 -1.03 16.34
CA ASP A 106 -13.46 -1.49 17.54
C ASP A 106 -12.16 -2.24 17.18
N TRP A 107 -12.18 -3.09 16.14
CA TRP A 107 -10.99 -3.78 15.67
C TRP A 107 -9.92 -2.81 15.14
N ILE A 108 -10.30 -1.82 14.32
CA ILE A 108 -9.39 -0.78 13.80
C ILE A 108 -8.83 0.04 14.97
N TYR A 109 -9.66 0.44 15.94
CA TYR A 109 -9.20 1.18 17.11
C TYR A 109 -8.12 0.41 17.90
N ARG A 110 -8.37 -0.88 18.18
CA ARG A 110 -7.43 -1.73 18.93
C ARG A 110 -6.11 -1.93 18.18
N ASN A 111 -6.18 -2.28 16.90
CA ASN A 111 -5.00 -2.68 16.13
C ASN A 111 -4.24 -1.50 15.51
N ALA A 112 -4.95 -0.47 15.03
CA ALA A 112 -4.34 0.67 14.35
C ALA A 112 -3.96 1.79 15.33
N PHE A 113 -4.78 2.09 16.33
CA PHE A 113 -4.60 3.28 17.17
C PHE A 113 -4.07 2.98 18.58
N SER A 114 -4.40 1.81 19.13
CA SER A 114 -4.02 1.45 20.51
C SER A 114 -2.75 0.60 20.60
N THR A 115 -2.48 -0.21 19.57
CA THR A 115 -1.30 -1.09 19.55
C THR A 115 -0.05 -0.31 19.13
N PRO A 116 0.96 -0.16 20.02
CA PRO A 116 2.20 0.50 19.66
C PRO A 116 3.05 -0.36 18.72
N THR A 117 3.89 0.28 17.92
CA THR A 117 4.94 -0.43 17.17
C THR A 117 5.92 -1.10 18.13
N ILE A 118 6.53 -2.20 17.69
CA ILE A 118 7.52 -2.93 18.49
C ILE A 118 8.78 -2.06 18.64
N SER A 119 9.27 -1.53 17.53
CA SER A 119 10.39 -0.58 17.50
C SER A 119 9.92 0.85 17.76
N MET A 120 10.83 1.72 18.18
CA MET A 120 10.55 3.15 18.39
C MET A 120 10.43 3.85 17.03
N GLN A 121 9.20 4.01 16.57
CA GLN A 121 8.87 4.77 15.38
C GLN A 121 8.43 6.19 15.78
N GLU A 122 8.95 7.20 15.08
CA GLU A 122 8.51 8.58 15.32
C GLU A 122 7.00 8.70 15.02
N SER A 123 6.22 9.03 16.05
CA SER A 123 4.82 9.48 15.92
C SER A 123 4.81 10.92 15.43
N THR A 124 5.23 11.15 14.19
CA THR A 124 5.18 12.51 13.62
C THR A 124 3.98 12.64 12.70
N ASP A 125 2.82 12.95 13.27
CA ASP A 125 1.76 13.60 12.51
C ASP A 125 2.21 15.03 12.22
N TYR A 126 2.81 15.24 11.05
CA TYR A 126 3.34 16.55 10.62
C TYR A 126 2.24 17.57 10.28
N LEU A 127 0.97 17.17 10.39
CA LEU A 127 -0.22 18.01 10.24
C LEU A 127 -0.74 18.58 11.57
N ASP A 128 -0.06 18.35 12.70
CA ASP A 128 -0.42 18.91 13.99
C ASP A 128 -0.25 20.45 13.98
N ARG A 129 -1.32 21.17 13.64
CA ARG A 129 -1.39 22.65 13.58
C ARG A 129 -1.54 23.29 14.97
N GLY A 130 -0.87 22.78 16.01
CA GLY A 130 -1.04 23.33 17.35
C GLY A 130 -0.04 22.85 18.41
N THR A 131 0.26 23.74 19.35
CA THR A 131 1.03 23.47 20.56
C THR A 131 0.22 22.61 21.56
N THR A 132 0.04 21.32 21.29
CA THR A 132 -0.44 20.37 22.31
C THR A 132 0.18 19.00 22.12
N SER A 133 1.26 18.75 22.85
CA SER A 133 1.95 17.47 22.93
C SER A 133 1.16 16.40 23.72
N SER A 134 -0.09 16.10 23.35
CA SER A 134 -0.84 14.99 23.97
C SER A 134 -1.89 14.27 23.10
N PHE A 135 -1.76 14.20 21.78
CA PHE A 135 -2.59 13.29 20.96
C PHE A 135 -2.18 11.80 21.08
N SER A 136 -1.37 11.43 22.08
CA SER A 136 -0.65 10.15 22.09
C SER A 136 -1.45 8.92 22.54
N ARG A 137 -2.70 9.07 23.02
CA ARG A 137 -3.64 7.95 23.19
C ARG A 137 -5.06 8.42 22.95
N LYS A 138 -5.58 8.10 21.77
CA LYS A 138 -6.98 8.35 21.43
C LYS A 138 -7.89 7.55 22.36
N GLY A 139 -8.87 8.20 22.99
CA GLY A 139 -9.77 7.56 23.94
C GLY A 139 -10.80 6.65 23.26
N PRO A 140 -11.59 5.87 24.03
CA PRO A 140 -12.63 5.00 23.48
C PRO A 140 -13.71 5.72 22.65
N SER A 141 -13.91 7.03 22.83
CA SER A 141 -14.82 7.84 21.98
C SER A 141 -14.45 7.80 20.50
N THR A 142 -13.19 7.51 20.19
CA THR A 142 -12.67 7.36 18.82
C THR A 142 -13.35 6.22 18.06
N ILE A 143 -13.82 5.18 18.75
CA ILE A 143 -14.50 4.04 18.10
C ILE A 143 -15.73 4.53 17.34
N GLN A 144 -16.56 5.36 17.97
CA GLN A 144 -17.74 5.91 17.30
C GLN A 144 -17.35 6.77 16.09
N LYS A 145 -16.27 7.55 16.20
CA LYS A 145 -15.77 8.40 15.11
C LYS A 145 -15.23 7.57 13.94
N ILE A 146 -14.60 6.44 14.21
CA ILE A 146 -14.18 5.46 13.19
C ILE A 146 -15.41 4.85 12.53
N LYS A 147 -16.42 4.45 13.31
CA LYS A 147 -17.69 3.90 12.78
C LYS A 147 -18.36 4.87 11.80
N GLU A 148 -18.47 6.16 12.16
CA GLU A 148 -19.02 7.18 11.26
C GLU A 148 -18.16 7.36 9.99
N ALA A 149 -16.83 7.36 10.12
CA ALA A 149 -15.94 7.44 8.97
C ALA A 149 -16.10 6.24 8.02
N LEU A 150 -16.22 5.03 8.57
CA LEU A 150 -16.48 3.82 7.80
C LEU A 150 -17.85 3.85 7.11
N ASN A 151 -18.88 4.36 7.79
CA ASN A 151 -20.20 4.56 7.18
C ASN A 151 -20.13 5.51 5.98
N PHE A 152 -19.40 6.62 6.10
CA PHE A 152 -19.19 7.54 4.97
C PHE A 152 -18.43 6.87 3.82
N MET A 153 -17.41 6.06 4.10
CA MET A 153 -16.63 5.38 3.06
C MET A 153 -17.41 4.23 2.41
N ARG A 154 -17.95 3.29 3.20
CA ARG A 154 -18.51 2.04 2.70
C ARG A 154 -19.94 2.17 2.18
N ASN A 155 -20.75 3.03 2.78
CA ASN A 155 -22.18 3.13 2.45
C ASN A 155 -22.50 4.38 1.61
N GLN A 156 -21.76 5.48 1.81
CA GLN A 156 -21.99 6.74 1.06
C GLN A 156 -20.92 7.01 -0.01
N HIS A 157 -19.89 6.17 -0.10
CA HIS A 157 -18.79 6.29 -1.06
C HIS A 157 -18.05 7.64 -1.00
N PHE A 158 -17.96 8.26 0.18
CA PHE A 158 -17.18 9.48 0.37
C PHE A 158 -15.71 9.18 0.58
N GLU A 159 -14.87 9.92 -0.14
CA GLU A 159 -13.42 9.84 0.00
C GLU A 159 -12.89 10.59 1.22
N VAL A 160 -11.69 10.21 1.67
CA VAL A 160 -11.03 10.79 2.85
C VAL A 160 -10.98 12.32 2.83
N PRO A 161 -10.55 13.01 1.75
CA PRO A 161 -10.54 14.47 1.74
C PRO A 161 -11.94 15.08 1.89
N PHE A 162 -12.95 14.47 1.26
CA PHE A 162 -14.32 14.95 1.37
C PHE A 162 -14.83 14.88 2.82
N ILE A 163 -14.57 13.76 3.49
CA ILE A 163 -14.92 13.59 4.91
C ILE A 163 -14.17 14.62 5.76
N ALA A 164 -12.87 14.78 5.54
CA ALA A 164 -12.01 15.67 6.32
C ALA A 164 -12.40 17.15 6.21
N PHE A 165 -12.89 17.59 5.04
CA PHE A 165 -13.22 19.01 4.81
C PHE A 165 -14.71 19.34 5.02
N TYR A 166 -15.63 18.44 4.65
CA TYR A 166 -17.07 18.71 4.59
C TYR A 166 -17.92 17.90 5.59
N ARG A 167 -17.31 16.96 6.33
CA ARG A 167 -17.95 16.16 7.38
C ARG A 167 -17.13 16.14 8.68
N LYS A 168 -16.26 17.12 8.87
CA LYS A 168 -15.33 17.18 10.00
C LYS A 168 -16.02 17.13 11.36
N GLU A 169 -17.22 17.68 11.49
CA GLU A 169 -18.03 17.68 12.71
C GLU A 169 -18.37 16.27 13.22
N TYR A 170 -18.39 15.27 12.32
CA TYR A 170 -18.66 13.89 12.68
C TYR A 170 -17.42 13.14 13.16
N VAL A 171 -16.21 13.59 12.80
CA VAL A 171 -14.95 12.85 13.01
C VAL A 171 -13.95 13.58 13.92
N GLU A 172 -13.97 14.92 13.94
CA GLU A 172 -13.20 15.76 14.87
C GLU A 172 -13.85 15.76 16.27
N PRO A 173 -13.05 16.01 17.33
CA PRO A 173 -11.59 16.23 17.33
C PRO A 173 -10.72 14.96 17.29
N GLU A 174 -11.30 13.76 17.28
CA GLU A 174 -10.55 12.52 17.46
C GLU A 174 -9.77 12.07 16.21
N LEU A 175 -10.25 12.34 15.01
CA LEU A 175 -9.64 11.90 13.75
C LEU A 175 -9.26 13.10 12.87
N ASN A 176 -7.98 13.17 12.48
CA ASN A 176 -7.50 14.06 11.42
C ASN A 176 -7.47 13.34 10.06
N ILE A 177 -7.06 14.03 8.99
CA ILE A 177 -7.02 13.46 7.64
C ILE A 177 -6.06 12.25 7.50
N ASN A 178 -4.92 12.24 8.20
CA ASN A 178 -4.01 11.08 8.21
C ASN A 178 -4.66 9.88 8.91
N ASP A 179 -5.42 10.14 9.96
CA ASP A 179 -6.16 9.10 10.68
C ASP A 179 -7.27 8.51 9.83
N LEU A 180 -7.95 9.34 9.03
CA LEU A 180 -8.95 8.86 8.08
C LEU A 180 -8.32 7.99 6.98
N TRP A 181 -7.14 8.34 6.46
CA TRP A 181 -6.38 7.46 5.58
C TRP A 181 -5.94 6.17 6.27
N LYS A 182 -5.65 6.23 7.56
CA LYS A 182 -5.37 5.04 8.36
C LYS A 182 -6.62 4.16 8.46
N VAL A 183 -7.79 4.72 8.75
CA VAL A 183 -9.07 3.98 8.75
C VAL A 183 -9.29 3.31 7.39
N TRP A 184 -9.12 4.05 6.28
CA TRP A 184 -9.21 3.53 4.92
C TRP A 184 -8.29 2.32 4.65
N GLN A 185 -7.03 2.39 5.09
CA GLN A 185 -6.07 1.28 4.92
C GLN A 185 -6.41 0.08 5.81
N TRP A 186 -6.94 0.32 7.01
CA TRP A 186 -7.24 -0.73 7.97
C TRP A 186 -8.59 -1.42 7.71
N ASP A 187 -9.55 -0.74 7.06
CA ASP A 187 -10.75 -1.36 6.50
C ASP A 187 -10.40 -2.46 5.48
N GLU A 188 -9.36 -2.24 4.67
CA GLU A 188 -8.90 -3.25 3.71
C GLU A 188 -8.42 -4.52 4.42
N LYS A 189 -7.62 -4.31 5.48
CA LYS A 189 -7.07 -5.39 6.30
C LYS A 189 -8.17 -6.13 7.05
N TRP A 190 -9.16 -5.41 7.56
CA TRP A 190 -10.32 -6.01 8.23
C TRP A 190 -11.13 -6.86 7.26
N THR A 191 -11.49 -6.31 6.10
CA THR A 191 -12.26 -7.02 5.07
C THR A 191 -11.52 -8.28 4.59
N GLN A 192 -10.19 -8.20 4.44
CA GLN A 192 -9.35 -9.37 4.12
C GLN A 192 -9.40 -10.43 5.23
N LEU A 193 -9.24 -10.01 6.49
CA LEU A 193 -9.26 -10.91 7.64
C LEU A 193 -10.63 -11.58 7.78
N LYS A 194 -11.72 -10.80 7.72
CA LYS A 194 -13.10 -11.27 7.79
C LYS A 194 -13.39 -12.31 6.71
N THR A 195 -13.04 -12.02 5.46
CA THR A 195 -13.23 -12.95 4.33
C THR A 195 -12.48 -14.26 4.55
N ARG A 196 -11.21 -14.20 4.97
CA ARG A 196 -10.41 -15.41 5.24
C ARG A 196 -10.93 -16.21 6.45
N LYS A 197 -11.41 -15.52 7.48
CA LYS A 197 -12.02 -16.12 8.66
C LYS A 197 -13.31 -16.85 8.28
N GLN A 198 -14.19 -16.22 7.49
CA GLN A 198 -15.40 -16.87 6.96
C GLN A 198 -15.07 -18.13 6.14
N ASN A 199 -14.07 -18.07 5.27
CA ASN A 199 -13.63 -19.23 4.50
C ASN A 199 -13.11 -20.37 5.39
N LEU A 200 -12.38 -20.05 6.46
CA LEU A 200 -11.92 -21.04 7.42
C LEU A 200 -13.07 -21.60 8.28
N THR A 201 -14.04 -20.78 8.65
CA THR A 201 -15.25 -21.20 9.38
C THR A 201 -16.05 -22.21 8.56
N ARG A 202 -16.25 -21.94 7.26
CA ARG A 202 -16.89 -22.89 6.34
C ARG A 202 -16.13 -24.22 6.27
N LEU A 203 -14.80 -24.19 6.28
CA LEU A 203 -13.98 -25.41 6.30
C LEU A 203 -14.16 -26.20 7.60
N PHE A 204 -14.19 -25.52 8.76
CA PHE A 204 -14.41 -26.16 10.06
C PHE A 204 -15.78 -26.82 10.13
N GLN A 205 -16.84 -26.12 9.67
CA GLN A 205 -18.21 -26.66 9.61
C GLN A 205 -18.30 -27.89 8.70
N LYS A 206 -17.68 -27.86 7.51
CA LYS A 206 -17.62 -29.03 6.61
C LYS A 206 -16.92 -30.22 7.26
N MET A 207 -15.84 -29.98 7.99
CA MET A 207 -15.12 -31.04 8.72
C MET A 207 -15.94 -31.59 9.87
N GLN A 208 -16.61 -30.73 10.64
CA GLN A 208 -17.48 -31.11 11.74
C GLN A 208 -18.64 -31.99 11.27
N ALA A 209 -19.31 -31.61 10.17
CA ALA A 209 -20.37 -32.41 9.56
C ALA A 209 -19.85 -33.78 9.11
N PHE A 210 -18.67 -33.83 8.48
CA PHE A 210 -18.05 -35.08 8.05
C PHE A 210 -17.67 -36.00 9.23
N GLN A 211 -17.15 -35.44 10.32
CA GLN A 211 -16.89 -36.21 11.55
C GLN A 211 -18.19 -36.72 12.17
N PHE A 212 -19.23 -35.88 12.22
CA PHE A 212 -20.53 -36.25 12.74
C PHE A 212 -21.15 -37.43 11.97
N GLU A 213 -21.10 -37.41 10.64
CA GLU A 213 -21.56 -38.53 9.80
C GLU A 213 -20.79 -39.83 10.11
N GLN A 214 -19.47 -39.75 10.26
CA GLN A 214 -18.65 -40.94 10.57
C GLN A 214 -18.92 -41.51 11.96
N ILE A 215 -19.08 -40.65 12.97
CA ILE A 215 -19.36 -41.06 14.34
C ILE A 215 -20.79 -41.64 14.44
N SER A 216 -21.75 -41.02 13.75
CA SER A 216 -23.15 -41.47 13.74
C SER A 216 -23.36 -42.79 13.01
N ALA A 217 -22.49 -43.12 12.04
CA ALA A 217 -22.57 -44.37 11.30
C ALA A 217 -22.26 -45.62 12.15
N ASP A 218 -21.52 -45.47 13.26
CA ASP A 218 -21.14 -46.60 14.13
C ASP A 218 -21.06 -46.16 15.62
N PRO A 219 -22.22 -46.01 16.31
CA PRO A 219 -22.29 -45.43 17.66
C PRO A 219 -21.58 -46.26 18.74
N ASP A 220 -21.43 -47.57 18.53
CA ASP A 220 -20.87 -48.51 19.52
C ASP A 220 -19.33 -48.59 19.46
N LYS A 221 -18.70 -47.94 18.48
CA LYS A 221 -17.24 -47.96 18.33
C LYS A 221 -16.61 -46.78 19.09
N PRO A 222 -15.77 -47.03 20.12
CA PRO A 222 -15.07 -45.94 20.80
C PRO A 222 -14.19 -45.18 19.79
N LEU A 223 -14.16 -43.85 19.90
CA LEU A 223 -13.28 -43.02 19.08
C LEU A 223 -11.85 -43.55 19.20
N ALA A 224 -11.21 -43.80 18.06
CA ALA A 224 -9.82 -44.23 18.05
C ALA A 224 -8.95 -43.18 18.75
N ASP A 225 -7.90 -43.62 19.45
CA ASP A 225 -7.06 -42.76 20.29
C ASP A 225 -6.46 -41.52 19.58
N GLY A 226 -6.39 -41.53 18.24
CA GLY A 226 -5.89 -40.42 17.42
C GLY A 226 -6.96 -39.48 16.83
N ILE A 227 -8.26 -39.68 17.10
CA ILE A 227 -9.34 -38.83 16.57
C ILE A 227 -9.74 -37.80 17.62
N ARG A 228 -9.44 -36.52 17.35
CA ARG A 228 -9.97 -35.38 18.10
C ARG A 228 -11.28 -34.93 17.44
N PRO A 229 -12.43 -34.90 18.14
CA PRO A 229 -13.65 -34.30 17.61
C PRO A 229 -13.51 -32.77 17.60
N LEU A 230 -13.99 -32.13 16.53
CA LEU A 230 -14.05 -30.67 16.45
C LEU A 230 -15.21 -30.15 17.31
N ASP A 231 -14.85 -29.45 18.38
CA ASP A 231 -15.79 -28.98 19.40
C ASP A 231 -16.16 -27.51 19.21
N THR A 232 -17.01 -27.00 20.11
CA THR A 232 -17.41 -25.58 20.12
C THR A 232 -16.24 -24.66 20.45
N ALA A 233 -15.25 -25.13 21.22
CA ALA A 233 -14.09 -24.34 21.61
C ALA A 233 -13.16 -24.05 20.41
N ASP A 234 -12.97 -25.00 19.49
CA ASP A 234 -12.25 -24.79 18.23
C ASP A 234 -12.93 -23.71 17.37
N MET A 235 -14.27 -23.66 17.37
CA MET A 235 -15.06 -22.65 16.64
C MET A 235 -14.99 -21.26 17.31
N GLU A 236 -15.09 -21.20 18.64
CA GLU A 236 -14.93 -19.96 19.42
C GLU A 236 -13.53 -19.38 19.23
N ARG A 237 -12.49 -20.22 19.26
CA ARG A 237 -11.10 -19.79 19.00
C ARG A 237 -10.93 -19.16 17.63
N LEU A 238 -11.58 -19.72 16.61
CA LEU A 238 -11.59 -19.12 15.27
C LEU A 238 -12.34 -17.78 15.25
N LYS A 239 -13.43 -17.65 16.00
CA LYS A 239 -14.17 -16.38 16.16
C LYS A 239 -13.35 -15.31 16.88
N ASP A 240 -12.46 -15.68 17.79
CA ASP A 240 -11.68 -14.71 18.57
C ASP A 240 -10.42 -14.20 17.85
N VAL A 241 -10.05 -14.78 16.69
CA VAL A 241 -8.88 -14.37 15.90
C VAL A 241 -8.92 -12.88 15.54
N GLN A 242 -7.83 -12.16 15.87
CA GLN A 242 -7.69 -10.72 15.63
C GLN A 242 -6.67 -10.37 14.55
N SER A 243 -5.85 -11.34 14.09
CA SER A 243 -4.79 -11.08 13.09
C SER A 243 -4.60 -12.23 12.11
N ILE A 244 -3.96 -11.94 10.97
CA ILE A 244 -3.63 -12.95 9.95
C ILE A 244 -2.65 -14.00 10.51
N ASP A 245 -1.74 -13.60 11.41
CA ASP A 245 -0.81 -14.51 12.07
C ASP A 245 -1.57 -15.53 12.95
N GLU A 246 -2.53 -15.06 13.74
CA GLU A 246 -3.39 -15.93 14.57
C GLU A 246 -4.30 -16.82 13.73
N LEU A 247 -4.83 -16.32 12.61
CA LEU A 247 -5.60 -17.13 11.68
C LEU A 247 -4.74 -18.28 11.11
N SER A 248 -3.49 -17.98 10.77
CA SER A 248 -2.52 -18.99 10.33
C SER A 248 -2.21 -19.99 11.45
N ASP A 249 -2.10 -19.56 12.70
CA ASP A 249 -1.90 -20.45 13.85
C ASP A 249 -3.06 -21.43 14.01
N VAL A 250 -4.31 -20.93 13.99
CA VAL A 250 -5.53 -21.76 14.06
C VAL A 250 -5.62 -22.71 12.87
N TYR A 251 -5.27 -22.25 11.67
CA TYR A 251 -5.25 -23.11 10.48
C TYR A 251 -4.19 -24.22 10.57
N ASN A 252 -2.98 -23.90 11.05
CA ASN A 252 -1.91 -24.89 11.23
C ASN A 252 -2.24 -25.92 12.32
N HIS A 253 -2.93 -25.50 13.37
CA HIS A 253 -3.52 -26.38 14.38
C HIS A 253 -4.57 -27.32 13.77
N PHE A 254 -5.49 -26.77 12.98
CA PHE A 254 -6.48 -27.56 12.24
C PHE A 254 -5.81 -28.59 11.31
N LEU A 255 -4.79 -28.18 10.55
CA LEU A 255 -4.06 -29.08 9.65
C LEU A 255 -3.31 -30.20 10.41
N LEU A 256 -2.87 -29.95 11.64
CA LEU A 256 -2.18 -30.96 12.44
C LEU A 256 -3.09 -32.16 12.73
N TYR A 257 -4.32 -31.89 13.16
CA TYR A 257 -5.27 -32.93 13.58
C TYR A 257 -6.13 -33.45 12.42
N TYR A 258 -6.58 -32.57 11.53
CA TYR A 258 -7.60 -32.90 10.52
C TYR A 258 -7.04 -32.97 9.09
N GLY A 259 -5.76 -32.65 8.87
CA GLY A 259 -5.17 -32.54 7.53
C GLY A 259 -5.27 -33.83 6.69
N ARG A 260 -5.26 -35.00 7.32
CA ARG A 260 -5.41 -36.31 6.66
C ARG A 260 -6.82 -36.60 6.16
N ASP A 261 -7.81 -36.00 6.81
CA ASP A 261 -9.21 -36.25 6.54
C ASP A 261 -9.79 -35.23 5.55
N ILE A 262 -9.10 -34.11 5.28
CA ILE A 262 -9.50 -33.13 4.26
C ILE A 262 -9.80 -33.78 2.90
N PRO A 263 -8.92 -34.63 2.30
CA PRO A 263 -9.22 -35.24 1.01
C PRO A 263 -10.42 -36.19 1.07
N LYS A 264 -10.61 -36.88 2.21
CA LYS A 264 -11.75 -37.79 2.41
C LYS A 264 -13.06 -37.01 2.53
N MET A 265 -13.05 -35.94 3.32
CA MET A 265 -14.15 -34.98 3.49
C MET A 265 -14.55 -34.37 2.13
N GLN A 266 -13.58 -33.89 1.34
CA GLN A 266 -13.86 -33.33 0.01
C GLN A 266 -14.47 -34.36 -0.94
N ASN A 267 -13.98 -35.60 -0.92
CA ASN A 267 -14.54 -36.68 -1.73
C ASN A 267 -15.96 -37.06 -1.28
N ALA A 268 -16.22 -37.10 0.04
CA ALA A 268 -17.56 -37.34 0.60
C ALA A 268 -18.53 -36.23 0.23
N ALA A 269 -18.13 -34.96 0.34
CA ALA A 269 -18.92 -33.81 -0.07
C ALA A 269 -19.27 -33.85 -1.57
N LYS A 270 -18.30 -34.19 -2.45
CA LYS A 270 -18.54 -34.38 -3.89
C LYS A 270 -19.50 -35.54 -4.17
N ALA A 271 -19.38 -36.64 -3.43
CA ALA A 271 -20.29 -37.78 -3.57
C ALA A 271 -21.72 -37.43 -3.13
N ASN A 272 -21.88 -36.68 -2.03
CA ASN A 272 -23.17 -36.19 -1.56
C ASN A 272 -23.79 -35.18 -2.55
N LYS A 273 -23.00 -34.24 -3.10
CA LYS A 273 -23.47 -33.31 -4.15
C LYS A 273 -23.95 -34.07 -5.40
N LYS A 274 -23.25 -35.12 -5.82
CA LYS A 274 -23.68 -35.99 -6.94
C LYS A 274 -24.96 -36.80 -6.62
N LYS A 275 -25.11 -37.28 -5.38
CA LYS A 275 -26.34 -37.96 -4.95
C LYS A 275 -27.52 -36.99 -4.92
N LEU A 276 -27.30 -35.76 -4.43
CA LEU A 276 -28.34 -34.73 -4.34
C LEU A 276 -28.79 -34.27 -5.74
N LYS A 277 -27.85 -34.04 -6.68
CA LYS A 277 -28.19 -33.76 -8.10
C LYS A 277 -29.00 -34.90 -8.72
N LYS A 278 -28.63 -36.16 -8.49
CA LYS A 278 -29.41 -37.33 -8.96
C LYS A 278 -30.79 -37.48 -8.31
N ILE A 279 -30.97 -36.98 -7.08
CA ILE A 279 -32.29 -37.00 -6.42
C ILE A 279 -33.15 -35.86 -6.98
N LYS A 280 -32.55 -34.69 -7.24
CA LYS A 280 -33.22 -33.54 -7.89
C LYS A 280 -33.67 -33.86 -9.32
N GLU A 281 -32.81 -34.49 -10.13
CA GLU A 281 -33.11 -34.97 -11.49
C GLU A 281 -34.23 -36.03 -11.54
N VAL A 282 -34.57 -36.68 -10.41
CA VAL A 282 -35.67 -37.66 -10.31
C VAL A 282 -36.95 -37.02 -9.76
N SER A 283 -36.87 -35.82 -9.18
CA SER A 283 -38.01 -35.04 -8.69
C SER A 283 -38.52 -33.96 -9.66
N GLU A 284 -37.87 -33.80 -10.83
CA GLU A 284 -38.32 -32.92 -11.92
C GLU A 284 -39.48 -33.57 -12.72
N GLU A 285 -40.63 -33.73 -12.07
CA GLU A 285 -41.94 -33.83 -12.75
C GLU A 285 -42.92 -32.70 -12.35
N ASP A 286 -42.56 -31.81 -11.41
CA ASP A 286 -43.36 -30.62 -11.10
C ASP A 286 -42.48 -29.37 -11.13
N GLY A 287 -42.81 -28.44 -12.02
CA GLY A 287 -42.00 -27.26 -12.36
C GLY A 287 -42.09 -26.10 -11.36
N GLU A 288 -41.28 -25.07 -11.68
CA GLU A 288 -41.21 -23.75 -11.06
C GLU A 288 -40.44 -23.66 -9.72
N GLN A 289 -39.12 -23.89 -9.77
CA GLN A 289 -38.18 -23.42 -8.74
C GLN A 289 -36.73 -23.38 -9.27
N GLU A 290 -36.52 -22.81 -10.47
CA GLU A 290 -35.17 -22.70 -11.07
C GLU A 290 -34.44 -21.40 -10.69
N ALA A 291 -35.13 -20.30 -10.40
CA ALA A 291 -34.50 -18.98 -10.28
C ALA A 291 -33.85 -18.64 -8.90
N GLU A 292 -34.34 -19.17 -7.78
CA GLU A 292 -33.80 -18.84 -6.44
C GLU A 292 -32.54 -19.65 -6.05
N LEU A 293 -32.22 -20.70 -6.81
CA LEU A 293 -31.10 -21.60 -6.52
C LEU A 293 -29.87 -21.33 -7.39
N GLU A 294 -30.01 -20.64 -8.52
CA GLU A 294 -28.87 -20.18 -9.32
C GLU A 294 -28.05 -19.13 -8.56
N GLU A 295 -28.69 -18.28 -7.74
CA GLU A 295 -27.98 -17.33 -6.86
C GLU A 295 -27.15 -18.04 -5.77
N GLU A 296 -27.64 -19.17 -5.21
CA GLU A 296 -26.84 -20.00 -4.28
C GLU A 296 -25.73 -20.79 -5.00
N GLU A 297 -25.95 -21.22 -6.25
CA GLU A 297 -24.92 -21.92 -7.04
C GLU A 297 -23.77 -20.97 -7.45
N GLU A 298 -24.04 -19.69 -7.73
CA GLU A 298 -23.01 -18.69 -8.03
C GLU A 298 -22.18 -18.29 -6.79
N GLU A 299 -22.79 -18.23 -5.59
CA GLU A 299 -22.05 -17.98 -4.35
C GLU A 299 -21.14 -19.17 -3.94
N GLU A 300 -21.53 -20.41 -4.24
CA GLU A 300 -20.73 -21.61 -3.96
C GLU A 300 -19.53 -21.79 -4.91
N GLU A 301 -19.56 -21.19 -6.11
CA GLU A 301 -18.49 -21.28 -7.11
C GLU A 301 -17.31 -20.31 -6.90
N GLN A 302 -17.28 -19.56 -5.79
CA GLN A 302 -16.04 -18.95 -5.33
C GLN A 302 -15.03 -20.05 -4.98
N LYS A 303 -14.20 -20.41 -5.98
CA LYS A 303 -13.08 -21.34 -5.85
C LYS A 303 -12.25 -20.95 -4.62
N GLY A 304 -12.51 -21.64 -3.51
CA GLY A 304 -11.63 -21.61 -2.35
C GLY A 304 -10.21 -21.99 -2.79
N PRO A 305 -9.18 -21.50 -2.09
CA PRO A 305 -7.80 -21.67 -2.51
C PRO A 305 -7.51 -23.14 -2.76
N ASP A 306 -7.03 -23.45 -3.96
CA ASP A 306 -6.63 -24.80 -4.37
C ASP A 306 -5.53 -25.28 -3.40
N LEU A 307 -5.90 -26.19 -2.50
CA LEU A 307 -5.01 -26.71 -1.47
C LEU A 307 -3.93 -27.58 -2.11
N LYS A 308 -2.85 -26.96 -2.59
CA LYS A 308 -1.63 -27.67 -3.02
C LYS A 308 -0.96 -28.28 -1.80
N LEU A 309 -1.38 -29.48 -1.42
CA LEU A 309 -0.70 -30.28 -0.40
C LEU A 309 0.66 -30.72 -0.95
N ALA A 310 1.74 -30.28 -0.29
CA ALA A 310 3.07 -30.81 -0.54
C ALA A 310 3.06 -32.31 -0.20
N SER A 311 3.19 -33.15 -1.24
CA SER A 311 3.22 -34.62 -1.17
C SER A 311 4.54 -35.13 -0.54
N ARG A 312 4.79 -34.81 0.73
CA ARG A 312 5.79 -35.52 1.55
C ARG A 312 5.11 -36.02 2.82
N ARG A 313 5.27 -37.31 3.12
CA ARG A 313 4.84 -37.89 4.40
C ARG A 313 5.64 -37.22 5.51
N ASP A 314 5.02 -36.25 6.19
CA ASP A 314 5.64 -35.56 7.32
C ASP A 314 5.91 -36.54 8.47
N MET A 315 6.98 -36.32 9.23
CA MET A 315 7.37 -37.19 10.35
C MET A 315 6.24 -37.35 11.38
N TYR A 316 5.44 -36.30 11.58
CA TYR A 316 4.25 -36.35 12.43
C TYR A 316 3.23 -37.39 11.93
N SER A 317 2.99 -37.44 10.61
CA SER A 317 2.13 -38.44 9.97
C SER A 317 2.74 -39.85 10.09
N ILE A 318 4.06 -40.00 10.05
CA ILE A 318 4.71 -41.30 10.30
C ILE A 318 4.43 -41.75 11.74
N CYS A 319 4.62 -40.87 12.73
CA CYS A 319 4.32 -41.15 14.15
C CYS A 319 2.85 -41.52 14.39
N GLN A 320 1.90 -40.82 13.75
CA GLN A 320 0.47 -41.15 13.85
C GLN A 320 0.13 -42.52 13.24
N THR A 321 0.76 -42.87 12.12
CA THR A 321 0.52 -44.19 11.48
C THR A 321 1.07 -45.33 12.33
N ALA A 322 2.13 -45.07 13.09
CA ALA A 322 2.71 -46.00 14.05
C ALA A 322 1.94 -46.05 15.39
N GLY A 323 0.87 -45.27 15.56
CA GLY A 323 0.04 -45.26 16.77
C GLY A 323 0.70 -44.58 17.98
N LEU A 324 1.70 -43.72 17.78
CA LEU A 324 2.43 -43.07 18.87
C LEU A 324 1.58 -42.06 19.66
N ASP A 325 0.40 -41.69 19.19
CA ASP A 325 -0.54 -40.80 19.88
C ASP A 325 -0.90 -41.32 21.28
N GLY A 326 -1.06 -42.64 21.43
CA GLY A 326 -1.35 -43.29 22.71
C GLY A 326 -0.20 -43.15 23.72
N LEU A 327 1.05 -43.10 23.25
CA LEU A 327 2.23 -42.85 24.09
C LEU A 327 2.41 -41.36 24.37
N ALA A 328 2.09 -40.48 23.40
CA ALA A 328 2.16 -39.03 23.57
C ALA A 328 1.22 -38.52 24.67
N LYS A 329 -0.02 -39.04 24.75
CA LYS A 329 -0.97 -38.70 25.83
C LYS A 329 -0.42 -38.96 27.24
N LYS A 330 0.50 -39.93 27.39
CA LYS A 330 1.09 -40.30 28.69
C LYS A 330 2.17 -39.33 29.18
N PHE A 331 2.52 -38.31 28.38
CA PHE A 331 3.41 -37.22 28.82
C PHE A 331 2.76 -36.34 29.91
N GLY A 332 1.43 -36.39 30.08
CA GLY A 332 0.74 -35.89 31.27
C GLY A 332 -0.13 -34.66 31.02
N LEU A 333 0.42 -33.60 30.42
CA LEU A 333 -0.37 -32.41 30.05
C LEU A 333 -0.73 -32.45 28.57
N THR A 334 -1.93 -32.01 28.26
CA THR A 334 -2.28 -31.65 26.89
C THR A 334 -1.56 -30.36 26.47
N PRO A 335 -1.31 -30.15 25.17
CA PRO A 335 -0.74 -28.90 24.66
C PRO A 335 -1.53 -27.65 25.11
N GLU A 336 -2.86 -27.76 25.15
CA GLU A 336 -3.76 -26.70 25.59
C GLU A 336 -3.59 -26.36 27.07
N GLN A 337 -3.61 -27.37 27.96
CA GLN A 337 -3.34 -27.17 29.40
C GLN A 337 -1.97 -26.55 29.65
N PHE A 338 -0.95 -26.97 28.87
CA PHE A 338 0.37 -26.37 28.94
C PHE A 338 0.34 -24.90 28.47
N GLY A 339 -0.42 -24.58 27.41
CA GLY A 339 -0.67 -23.21 26.98
C GLY A 339 -1.35 -22.35 28.06
N GLU A 340 -2.31 -22.91 28.80
CA GLU A 340 -2.96 -22.23 29.93
C GLU A 340 -1.98 -21.97 31.07
N ASN A 341 -1.15 -22.95 31.43
CA ASN A 341 -0.09 -22.77 32.42
C ASN A 341 0.89 -21.65 32.01
N LEU A 342 1.23 -21.57 30.72
CA LEU A 342 2.10 -20.52 30.18
C LEU A 342 1.45 -19.13 30.25
N ARG A 343 0.18 -19.00 29.85
CA ARG A 343 -0.56 -17.74 29.91
C ARG A 343 -0.65 -17.23 31.35
N ASP A 344 -1.01 -18.13 32.27
CA ASP A 344 -1.28 -17.77 33.66
C ASP A 344 0.04 -17.60 34.47
N SER A 345 1.19 -18.01 33.92
CA SER A 345 2.52 -17.96 34.55
C SER A 345 2.62 -18.74 35.88
N TYR A 346 1.73 -19.71 36.09
CA TYR A 346 1.77 -20.70 37.18
C TYR A 346 1.17 -22.02 36.71
N GLN A 347 1.43 -23.11 37.43
CA GLN A 347 0.83 -24.42 37.13
C GLN A 347 -0.65 -24.44 37.55
N ARG A 348 -1.54 -24.02 36.65
CA ARG A 348 -2.99 -24.20 36.80
C ARG A 348 -3.38 -25.67 36.73
N HIS A 349 -2.74 -26.39 35.82
CA HIS A 349 -2.87 -27.83 35.63
C HIS A 349 -1.58 -28.54 36.06
N GLU A 350 -1.71 -29.49 36.98
CA GLU A 350 -0.60 -30.34 37.39
C GLU A 350 -0.35 -31.45 36.37
N THR A 351 0.91 -31.85 36.22
CA THR A 351 1.28 -32.88 35.26
C THR A 351 0.90 -34.27 35.75
N GLU A 352 -0.01 -34.93 35.03
CA GLU A 352 -0.40 -36.31 35.31
C GLU A 352 0.77 -37.28 35.04
N GLN A 353 0.96 -38.23 35.96
CA GLN A 353 2.08 -39.17 35.91
C GLN A 353 1.56 -40.57 35.60
N PHE A 354 2.11 -41.18 34.54
CA PHE A 354 1.82 -42.57 34.23
C PHE A 354 2.67 -43.51 35.11
N PRO A 355 2.10 -44.61 35.65
CA PRO A 355 2.76 -45.48 36.63
C PRO A 355 3.81 -46.44 36.07
N ALA A 356 4.19 -46.32 34.79
CA ALA A 356 5.25 -47.11 34.15
C ALA A 356 6.36 -46.22 33.59
N GLU A 357 7.60 -46.73 33.48
CA GLU A 357 8.71 -45.96 32.92
C GLU A 357 8.54 -45.74 31.39
N PRO A 358 8.99 -44.58 30.84
CA PRO A 358 8.80 -44.27 29.42
C PRO A 358 9.37 -45.34 28.48
N VAL A 359 10.56 -45.86 28.80
CA VAL A 359 11.26 -46.86 27.97
C VAL A 359 10.53 -48.20 27.96
N GLU A 360 9.89 -48.58 29.08
CA GLU A 360 9.10 -49.81 29.14
C GLU A 360 7.86 -49.72 28.27
N LEU A 361 7.15 -48.59 28.34
CA LEU A 361 5.98 -48.33 27.50
C LEU A 361 6.34 -48.24 26.02
N ALA A 362 7.52 -47.72 25.69
CA ALA A 362 7.96 -47.61 24.32
C ALA A 362 8.21 -48.97 23.65
N LYS A 363 8.45 -50.05 24.41
CA LYS A 363 8.60 -51.41 23.86
C LYS A 363 7.35 -51.90 23.14
N ASP A 364 6.17 -51.48 23.61
CA ASP A 364 4.88 -51.88 23.04
C ASP A 364 4.60 -51.27 21.66
N TYR A 365 5.35 -50.22 21.28
CA TYR A 365 5.17 -49.47 20.04
C TYR A 365 6.33 -49.67 19.04
N VAL A 366 7.22 -50.63 19.29
CA VAL A 366 8.31 -50.97 18.37
C VAL A 366 7.72 -51.54 17.07
N CYS A 367 8.09 -50.95 15.94
CA CYS A 367 7.59 -51.34 14.63
C CYS A 367 8.67 -51.21 13.55
N SER A 368 8.35 -51.57 12.31
CA SER A 368 9.29 -51.47 11.18
C SER A 368 9.80 -50.05 10.90
N GLN A 369 9.07 -49.03 11.34
CA GLN A 369 9.46 -47.61 11.22
C GLN A 369 10.29 -47.13 12.41
N PHE A 370 10.14 -47.76 13.58
CA PHE A 370 10.84 -47.42 14.83
C PHE A 370 11.38 -48.69 15.49
N SER A 371 12.60 -49.08 15.11
CA SER A 371 13.17 -50.40 15.44
C SER A 371 13.66 -50.57 16.90
N THR A 372 13.75 -49.47 17.67
CA THR A 372 14.19 -49.52 19.07
C THR A 372 13.25 -48.71 19.97
N PRO A 373 13.14 -49.05 21.27
CA PRO A 373 12.35 -48.26 22.23
C PRO A 373 12.80 -46.79 22.29
N GLU A 374 14.09 -46.51 22.12
CA GLU A 374 14.64 -45.16 22.09
C GLU A 374 14.19 -44.39 20.83
N ALA A 375 14.10 -45.08 19.67
CA ALA A 375 13.60 -44.48 18.44
C ALA A 375 12.10 -44.16 18.54
N VAL A 376 11.33 -45.02 19.21
CA VAL A 376 9.91 -44.78 19.55
C VAL A 376 9.78 -43.53 20.43
N LEU A 377 10.60 -43.40 21.49
CA LEU A 377 10.60 -42.22 22.36
C LEU A 377 11.03 -40.95 21.64
N GLU A 378 12.02 -41.02 20.74
CA GLU A 378 12.43 -39.90 19.89
C GLU A 378 11.29 -39.45 18.96
N GLY A 379 10.61 -40.41 18.31
CA GLY A 379 9.43 -40.14 17.46
C GLY A 379 8.26 -39.56 18.25
N THR A 380 8.04 -40.04 19.47
CA THR A 380 6.99 -39.53 20.37
C THR A 380 7.32 -38.12 20.87
N ARG A 381 8.59 -37.85 21.25
CA ARG A 381 9.04 -36.50 21.61
C ARG A 381 8.86 -35.52 20.46
N TYR A 382 9.14 -35.93 19.22
CA TYR A 382 8.87 -35.13 18.04
C TYR A 382 7.37 -34.81 17.89
N MET A 383 6.51 -35.82 18.09
CA MET A 383 5.06 -35.67 18.02
C MET A 383 4.53 -34.67 19.07
N VAL A 384 4.93 -34.83 20.33
CA VAL A 384 4.58 -33.91 21.43
C VAL A 384 5.12 -32.49 21.16
N ALA A 385 6.36 -32.38 20.69
CA ALA A 385 6.96 -31.09 20.36
C ALA A 385 6.20 -30.37 19.23
N MET A 386 5.75 -31.10 18.21
CA MET A 386 4.94 -30.56 17.12
C MET A 386 3.54 -30.12 17.60
N GLN A 387 2.91 -30.91 18.47
CA GLN A 387 1.62 -30.57 19.07
C GLN A 387 1.71 -29.28 19.90
N ILE A 388 2.72 -29.15 20.75
CA ILE A 388 2.98 -27.92 21.52
C ILE A 388 3.29 -26.74 20.57
N ALA A 389 4.11 -26.96 19.55
CA ALA A 389 4.52 -25.90 18.64
C ALA A 389 3.40 -25.36 17.73
N ARG A 390 2.34 -26.15 17.51
CA ARG A 390 1.17 -25.76 16.72
C ARG A 390 -0.05 -25.37 17.57
N GLU A 391 0.06 -25.45 18.89
CA GLU A 391 -1.00 -25.01 19.79
C GLU A 391 -1.14 -23.48 19.74
N PRO A 392 -2.30 -22.92 19.32
CA PRO A 392 -2.48 -21.48 19.14
C PRO A 392 -2.19 -20.67 20.41
N LEU A 393 -2.61 -21.15 21.59
CA LEU A 393 -2.40 -20.43 22.85
C LEU A 393 -0.91 -20.35 23.22
N VAL A 394 -0.16 -21.45 23.06
CA VAL A 394 1.30 -21.49 23.27
C VAL A 394 1.98 -20.48 22.34
N ARG A 395 1.59 -20.46 21.06
CA ARG A 395 2.15 -19.55 20.06
C ARG A 395 1.83 -18.09 20.37
N HIS A 396 0.60 -17.78 20.78
CA HIS A 396 0.18 -16.43 21.16
C HIS A 396 1.01 -15.89 22.33
N VAL A 397 1.11 -16.64 23.44
CA VAL A 397 1.90 -16.23 24.63
C VAL A 397 3.37 -16.08 24.28
N LEU A 398 3.92 -17.03 23.52
CA LEU A 398 5.31 -16.99 23.13
C LEU A 398 5.60 -15.81 22.20
N ARG A 399 4.72 -15.51 21.24
CA ARG A 399 4.86 -14.37 20.33
C ARG A 399 4.95 -13.06 21.10
N GLN A 400 4.05 -12.83 22.05
CA GLN A 400 4.07 -11.64 22.90
C GLN A 400 5.39 -11.58 23.69
N THR A 401 5.75 -12.66 24.38
CA THR A 401 6.97 -12.70 25.20
C THR A 401 8.23 -12.50 24.35
N PHE A 402 8.27 -13.08 23.15
CA PHE A 402 9.40 -12.95 22.23
C PHE A 402 9.52 -11.52 21.69
N GLN A 403 8.41 -10.90 21.28
CA GLN A 403 8.42 -9.48 20.86
C GLN A 403 8.84 -8.54 21.99
N GLU A 404 8.49 -8.87 23.23
CA GLU A 404 8.85 -8.07 24.39
C GLU A 404 10.32 -8.19 24.79
N ARG A 405 10.85 -9.42 24.77
CA ARG A 405 12.16 -9.74 25.33
C ARG A 405 13.24 -9.95 24.28
N ALA A 406 12.95 -10.02 22.99
CA ALA A 406 13.94 -10.33 21.96
C ALA A 406 15.08 -9.29 21.92
N LYS A 407 16.28 -9.79 21.67
CA LYS A 407 17.48 -8.99 21.43
C LYS A 407 18.14 -9.37 20.11
N ILE A 408 18.76 -8.37 19.49
CA ILE A 408 19.55 -8.50 18.27
C ILE A 408 21.02 -8.63 18.61
N ASN A 409 21.65 -9.61 17.97
CA ASN A 409 23.08 -9.86 17.99
C ASN A 409 23.61 -9.87 16.56
N ILE A 410 24.67 -9.12 16.32
CA ILE A 410 25.30 -8.97 15.00
C ILE A 410 26.74 -9.42 15.07
N LYS A 411 27.13 -10.28 14.13
CA LYS A 411 28.51 -10.74 13.98
C LYS A 411 28.98 -10.48 12.54
N PRO A 412 30.18 -9.92 12.34
CA PRO A 412 30.67 -9.67 11.01
C PRO A 412 31.14 -10.98 10.36
N THR A 413 30.80 -11.14 9.08
CA THR A 413 31.30 -12.25 8.25
C THR A 413 32.79 -12.03 7.93
N LYS A 414 33.42 -13.00 7.25
CA LYS A 414 34.79 -12.81 6.75
C LYS A 414 34.89 -11.58 5.83
N LYS A 415 33.86 -11.33 5.02
CA LYS A 415 33.74 -10.18 4.12
C LYS A 415 33.58 -8.88 4.92
N GLY A 416 32.58 -8.81 5.82
CA GLY A 416 32.35 -7.59 6.60
C GLY A 416 33.47 -7.23 7.59
N LYS A 417 34.32 -8.19 8.00
CA LYS A 417 35.52 -7.85 8.78
C LYS A 417 36.50 -6.99 7.98
N LYS A 418 36.63 -7.25 6.67
CA LYS A 418 37.56 -6.59 5.76
C LYS A 418 36.98 -5.31 5.16
N ASP A 419 35.71 -5.35 4.75
CA ASP A 419 35.10 -4.31 3.92
C ASP A 419 34.39 -3.22 4.75
N VAL A 420 33.96 -3.52 5.99
CA VAL A 420 33.33 -2.53 6.89
C VAL A 420 34.42 -1.83 7.70
N ASP A 421 34.88 -0.69 7.20
CA ASP A 421 35.79 0.24 7.88
C ASP A 421 35.03 1.34 8.65
N GLU A 422 35.75 2.32 9.22
CA GLU A 422 35.16 3.41 10.02
C GLU A 422 34.23 4.34 9.22
N ALA A 423 34.35 4.39 7.90
CA ALA A 423 33.53 5.23 7.03
C ALA A 423 32.25 4.52 6.54
N HIS A 424 32.21 3.19 6.63
CA HIS A 424 31.07 2.40 6.20
C HIS A 424 29.85 2.61 7.12
N TYR A 425 28.66 2.75 6.54
CA TYR A 425 27.40 2.98 7.29
C TYR A 425 27.10 1.90 8.35
N ALA A 426 27.63 0.69 8.12
CA ALA A 426 27.42 -0.50 8.95
C ALA A 426 28.42 -0.64 10.12
N TYR A 427 29.40 0.26 10.21
CA TYR A 427 30.45 0.19 11.23
C TYR A 427 29.88 0.30 12.65
N SER A 428 28.90 1.18 12.85
CA SER A 428 28.28 1.47 14.14
C SER A 428 27.61 0.26 14.81
N PHE A 429 27.17 -0.72 14.02
CA PHE A 429 26.49 -1.92 14.51
C PHE A 429 27.22 -3.23 14.16
N LYS A 430 28.45 -3.16 13.64
CA LYS A 430 29.27 -4.32 13.22
C LYS A 430 29.44 -5.39 14.31
N TYR A 431 29.48 -4.99 15.58
CA TYR A 431 29.68 -5.89 16.74
C TYR A 431 28.54 -5.75 17.77
N LEU A 432 27.34 -5.41 17.31
CA LEU A 432 26.18 -5.22 18.19
C LEU A 432 25.85 -6.53 18.94
N LYS A 433 25.62 -6.44 20.26
CA LYS A 433 25.24 -7.58 21.08
C LYS A 433 24.11 -7.21 22.02
N ASN A 434 23.17 -8.14 22.20
CA ASN A 434 22.05 -8.06 23.13
C ASN A 434 21.27 -6.73 23.05
N LYS A 435 21.15 -6.10 21.87
CA LYS A 435 20.35 -4.87 21.72
C LYS A 435 18.87 -5.23 21.74
N PRO A 436 18.05 -4.73 22.70
CA PRO A 436 16.62 -4.99 22.70
C PRO A 436 15.95 -4.48 21.43
N VAL A 437 15.03 -5.25 20.87
CA VAL A 437 14.32 -4.86 19.62
C VAL A 437 13.49 -3.59 19.79
N LYS A 438 12.98 -3.34 21.00
CA LYS A 438 12.23 -2.12 21.33
C LYS A 438 13.07 -0.84 21.25
N GLU A 439 14.40 -0.96 21.32
CA GLU A 439 15.30 0.20 21.23
C GLU A 439 15.78 0.50 19.81
N LEU A 440 15.25 -0.22 18.82
CA LEU A 440 15.49 0.11 17.41
C LEU A 440 14.70 1.36 17.04
N ASN A 441 15.31 2.25 16.27
CA ASN A 441 14.69 3.50 15.84
C ASN A 441 14.58 3.56 14.31
N GLY A 442 13.43 4.00 13.81
CA GLY A 442 13.25 4.37 12.39
C GLY A 442 13.74 3.29 11.42
N ASP A 443 14.69 3.66 10.57
CA ASP A 443 15.26 2.84 9.50
C ASP A 443 16.47 1.96 9.92
N GLN A 444 16.84 1.96 11.22
CA GLN A 444 18.04 1.25 11.70
C GLN A 444 18.02 -0.24 11.39
N PHE A 445 16.89 -0.92 11.61
CA PHE A 445 16.81 -2.36 11.39
C PHE A 445 16.89 -2.72 9.90
N LEU A 446 16.37 -1.87 9.02
CA LEU A 446 16.47 -2.08 7.58
C LEU A 446 17.94 -1.99 7.11
N LYS A 447 18.71 -1.01 7.61
CA LYS A 447 20.16 -0.91 7.37
C LYS A 447 20.93 -2.14 7.83
N MET A 448 20.53 -2.72 8.96
CA MET A 448 21.11 -3.97 9.44
C MET A 448 20.82 -5.12 8.46
N CYS A 449 19.56 -5.25 8.01
CA CYS A 449 19.16 -6.28 7.05
C CYS A 449 19.86 -6.13 5.70
N GLN A 450 20.06 -4.91 5.20
CA GLN A 450 20.84 -4.65 3.98
C GLN A 450 22.28 -5.15 4.10
N ALA A 451 22.94 -4.84 5.22
CA ALA A 451 24.30 -5.33 5.47
C ALA A 451 24.36 -6.87 5.58
N GLU A 452 23.27 -7.52 5.99
CA GLU A 452 23.14 -8.98 5.97
C GLU A 452 22.94 -9.52 4.54
N GLU A 453 22.07 -8.90 3.74
CA GLU A 453 21.84 -9.26 2.33
C GLU A 453 23.10 -9.10 1.47
N GLU A 454 23.91 -8.07 1.73
CA GLU A 454 25.23 -7.86 1.11
C GLU A 454 26.30 -8.88 1.57
N GLY A 455 25.97 -9.72 2.56
CA GLY A 455 26.85 -10.73 3.15
C GLY A 455 27.95 -10.15 4.04
N LEU A 456 27.82 -8.90 4.50
CA LEU A 456 28.79 -8.25 5.39
C LEU A 456 28.60 -8.71 6.84
N LEU A 457 27.36 -8.83 7.28
CA LEU A 457 27.01 -9.16 8.67
C LEU A 457 26.06 -10.36 8.72
N ALA A 458 25.96 -10.99 9.89
CA ALA A 458 24.95 -12.00 10.19
C ALA A 458 24.16 -11.56 11.41
N ILE A 459 22.82 -11.57 11.30
CA ILE A 459 21.89 -11.15 12.35
C ILE A 459 21.33 -12.39 13.04
N ASP A 460 21.38 -12.39 14.36
CA ASP A 460 20.80 -13.41 15.22
C ASP A 460 19.83 -12.75 16.19
N ILE A 461 18.57 -13.19 16.18
CA ILE A 461 17.50 -12.68 17.04
C ILE A 461 17.14 -13.76 18.05
N CYS A 462 17.40 -13.48 19.32
CA CYS A 462 17.20 -14.44 20.40
C CYS A 462 16.53 -13.80 21.62
N ILE A 463 15.85 -14.62 22.41
CA ILE A 463 15.19 -14.19 23.64
C ILE A 463 16.18 -14.05 24.80
N ASP A 464 17.13 -14.98 24.91
CA ASP A 464 18.10 -15.05 26.00
C ASP A 464 19.35 -14.21 25.72
N LEU A 465 20.08 -13.85 26.79
CA LEU A 465 21.32 -13.09 26.69
C LEU A 465 22.46 -13.96 26.15
N VAL A 466 23.12 -13.49 25.09
CA VAL A 466 24.28 -14.17 24.51
C VAL A 466 25.56 -13.65 25.14
N GLY A 467 26.37 -14.55 25.70
CA GLY A 467 27.73 -14.26 26.15
C GLY A 467 27.84 -13.57 27.51
N VAL A 468 26.77 -13.56 28.31
CA VAL A 468 26.75 -13.09 29.70
C VAL A 468 26.76 -14.31 30.62
N LYS A 469 27.76 -14.43 31.51
CA LYS A 469 27.85 -15.48 32.55
C LYS A 469 27.76 -14.83 33.93
N GLY A 470 26.94 -15.35 34.85
CA GLY A 470 26.76 -14.82 36.20
C GLY A 470 25.30 -14.54 36.59
N TYR A 471 25.09 -13.76 37.66
CA TYR A 471 23.75 -13.43 38.21
C TYR A 471 22.84 -12.83 37.13
N GLY A 472 21.83 -13.61 36.69
CA GLY A 472 20.85 -13.25 35.66
C GLY A 472 21.13 -13.75 34.24
N GLY A 473 22.34 -14.27 33.95
CA GLY A 473 22.68 -14.87 32.65
C GLY A 473 22.35 -16.37 32.54
N ASP A 474 22.24 -17.05 33.68
CA ASP A 474 21.97 -18.50 33.73
C ASP A 474 20.47 -18.85 33.71
N GLN A 475 19.59 -17.85 33.92
CA GLN A 475 18.14 -18.04 33.89
C GLN A 475 17.63 -17.76 32.48
N THR A 476 17.56 -18.81 31.67
CA THR A 476 17.00 -18.74 30.32
C THR A 476 15.48 -18.83 30.36
N TYR A 477 14.82 -18.31 29.33
CA TYR A 477 13.39 -18.45 29.19
C TYR A 477 12.94 -19.93 29.08
N PHE A 478 13.80 -20.80 28.56
CA PHE A 478 13.58 -22.24 28.59
C PHE A 478 13.49 -22.80 30.02
N GLU A 479 14.36 -22.32 30.92
CA GLU A 479 14.37 -22.71 32.34
C GLU A 479 13.11 -22.22 33.09
N GLU A 480 12.52 -21.11 32.66
CA GLU A 480 11.22 -20.63 33.16
C GLU A 480 10.08 -21.53 32.65
N ILE A 481 10.00 -21.75 31.34
CA ILE A 481 8.94 -22.54 30.70
C ILE A 481 8.90 -23.97 31.19
N LYS A 482 10.07 -24.62 31.33
CA LYS A 482 10.12 -26.05 31.68
C LYS A 482 9.43 -26.32 33.00
N GLN A 483 9.44 -25.36 33.93
CA GLN A 483 8.79 -25.50 35.23
C GLN A 483 7.28 -25.71 35.08
N PHE A 484 6.63 -25.17 34.03
CA PHE A 484 5.19 -25.29 33.83
C PHE A 484 4.73 -26.64 33.26
N TYR A 485 5.67 -27.52 32.89
CA TYR A 485 5.40 -28.90 32.44
C TYR A 485 6.08 -29.94 33.34
N TYR A 486 6.69 -29.49 34.43
CA TYR A 486 7.46 -30.33 35.33
C TYR A 486 6.59 -30.80 36.50
N ARG A 487 6.82 -32.04 36.97
CA ARG A 487 6.25 -32.51 38.24
C ARG A 487 7.35 -32.53 39.31
N ASP A 488 7.13 -31.83 40.42
CA ASP A 488 8.11 -31.68 41.50
C ASP A 488 8.10 -32.89 42.45
N GLU A 489 8.61 -34.03 41.97
CA GLU A 489 8.81 -35.23 42.79
C GLU A 489 10.17 -35.90 42.48
N PHE A 490 10.78 -36.49 43.52
CA PHE A 490 12.13 -37.09 43.45
C PHE A 490 12.14 -38.58 43.07
N SER A 491 10.99 -39.17 42.73
CA SER A 491 10.93 -40.56 42.28
C SER A 491 11.71 -40.76 40.98
N HIS A 492 12.48 -41.85 40.87
CA HIS A 492 13.24 -42.20 39.66
C HIS A 492 12.37 -42.16 38.39
N GLN A 493 11.15 -42.69 38.50
CA GLN A 493 10.18 -42.68 37.41
C GLN A 493 9.77 -41.27 37.00
N VAL A 494 9.50 -40.39 37.95
CA VAL A 494 9.11 -39.00 37.68
C VAL A 494 10.27 -38.26 37.02
N GLN A 495 11.50 -38.50 37.48
CA GLN A 495 12.71 -37.92 36.88
C GLN A 495 12.89 -38.34 35.42
N GLU A 496 12.66 -39.61 35.09
CA GLU A 496 12.79 -40.08 33.71
C GLU A 496 11.69 -39.52 32.79
N TRP A 497 10.45 -39.41 33.27
CA TRP A 497 9.39 -38.72 32.53
C TRP A 497 9.66 -37.23 32.35
N ASN A 498 10.11 -36.56 33.42
CA ASN A 498 10.52 -35.16 33.36
C ASN A 498 11.65 -34.93 32.36
N ARG A 499 12.59 -35.89 32.23
CA ARG A 499 13.63 -35.86 31.21
C ARG A 499 13.03 -35.90 29.79
N GLN A 500 12.05 -36.76 29.53
CA GLN A 500 11.37 -36.81 28.24
C GLN A 500 10.59 -35.53 27.93
N ARG A 501 9.86 -34.97 28.91
CA ARG A 501 9.13 -33.69 28.80
C ARG A 501 10.07 -32.53 28.48
N THR A 502 11.18 -32.43 29.22
CA THR A 502 12.21 -31.40 29.01
C THR A 502 12.75 -31.45 27.58
N LEU A 503 13.11 -32.65 27.09
CA LEU A 503 13.61 -32.82 25.73
C LEU A 503 12.55 -32.52 24.66
N ALA A 504 11.27 -32.76 24.94
CA ALA A 504 10.17 -32.41 24.04
C ALA A 504 9.97 -30.89 23.96
N ILE A 505 9.98 -30.18 25.11
CA ILE A 505 9.88 -28.71 25.16
C ILE A 505 11.09 -28.07 24.49
N GLU A 506 12.29 -28.55 24.79
CA GLU A 506 13.53 -28.03 24.20
C GLU A 506 13.45 -28.11 22.67
N ARG A 507 13.00 -29.26 22.14
CA ARG A 507 12.77 -29.44 20.71
C ARG A 507 11.70 -28.51 20.18
N ALA A 508 10.58 -28.37 20.87
CA ALA A 508 9.48 -27.50 20.47
C ALA A 508 9.95 -26.04 20.32
N LEU A 509 10.71 -25.54 21.30
CA LEU A 509 11.23 -24.18 21.30
C LEU A 509 12.35 -23.99 20.27
N GLN A 510 13.40 -24.81 20.30
CA GLN A 510 14.58 -24.59 19.46
C GLN A 510 14.36 -24.91 17.98
N GLN A 511 13.61 -25.97 17.65
CA GLN A 511 13.46 -26.42 16.25
C GLN A 511 12.24 -25.82 15.54
N PHE A 512 11.17 -25.47 16.27
CA PHE A 512 9.93 -25.00 15.67
C PHE A 512 9.60 -23.56 16.04
N LEU A 513 9.46 -23.27 17.33
CA LEU A 513 8.89 -22.00 17.78
C LEU A 513 9.86 -20.81 17.65
N TYR A 514 11.06 -20.86 18.23
CA TYR A 514 12.00 -19.73 18.16
C TYR A 514 12.39 -19.32 16.72
N PRO A 515 12.69 -20.25 15.78
CA PRO A 515 12.98 -19.86 14.40
C PRO A 515 11.80 -19.15 13.72
N GLN A 516 10.57 -19.60 14.00
CA GLN A 516 9.36 -18.98 13.46
C GLN A 516 9.10 -17.61 14.09
N MET A 517 9.18 -17.50 15.42
CA MET A 517 9.01 -16.22 16.14
C MET A 517 10.06 -15.19 15.75
N ALA A 518 11.32 -15.61 15.56
CA ALA A 518 12.39 -14.75 15.05
C ALA A 518 12.11 -14.26 13.63
N LYS A 519 11.59 -15.13 12.75
CA LYS A 519 11.20 -14.76 11.38
C LYS A 519 10.00 -13.81 11.36
N GLU A 520 8.96 -14.11 12.14
CA GLU A 520 7.78 -13.24 12.30
C GLU A 520 8.18 -11.86 12.82
N LEU A 521 8.98 -11.80 13.88
CA LEU A 521 9.47 -10.54 14.44
C LEU A 521 10.35 -9.77 13.45
N LYS A 522 11.27 -10.44 12.75
CA LYS A 522 12.09 -9.82 11.71
C LYS A 522 11.22 -9.17 10.63
N ASN A 523 10.20 -9.87 10.14
CA ASN A 523 9.29 -9.34 9.14
C ASN A 523 8.51 -8.11 9.66
N LYS A 524 8.03 -8.15 10.91
CA LYS A 524 7.34 -7.00 11.54
C LYS A 524 8.25 -5.78 11.66
N LEU A 525 9.48 -5.96 12.15
CA LEU A 525 10.45 -4.87 12.27
C LEU A 525 10.84 -4.28 10.90
N ILE A 526 10.93 -5.11 9.84
CA ILE A 526 11.15 -4.62 8.47
C ILE A 526 9.94 -3.81 7.99
N ALA A 527 8.72 -4.28 8.23
CA ALA A 527 7.50 -3.56 7.85
C ALA A 527 7.41 -2.19 8.55
N GLU A 528 7.65 -2.14 9.87
CA GLU A 528 7.68 -0.89 10.65
C GLU A 528 8.73 0.09 10.12
N ALA A 529 9.94 -0.39 9.81
CA ALA A 529 11.01 0.43 9.26
C ALA A 529 10.67 0.98 7.85
N LYS A 530 10.05 0.15 6.99
CA LYS A 530 9.61 0.58 5.66
C LYS A 530 8.49 1.62 5.73
N GLU A 531 7.51 1.43 6.61
CA GLU A 531 6.43 2.40 6.84
C GLU A 531 6.99 3.75 7.30
N ASN A 532 8.01 3.75 8.17
CA ASN A 532 8.68 4.99 8.60
C ASN A 532 9.38 5.71 7.44
N ILE A 533 10.03 4.98 6.54
CA ILE A 533 10.66 5.54 5.34
C ILE A 533 9.60 6.18 4.43
N VAL A 534 8.47 5.50 4.20
CA VAL A 534 7.34 6.03 3.42
C VAL A 534 6.85 7.34 4.04
N LYS A 535 6.61 7.36 5.35
CA LYS A 535 6.21 8.60 6.06
C LYS A 535 7.25 9.71 5.92
N GLY A 536 8.54 9.37 5.97
CA GLY A 536 9.64 10.31 5.72
C GLY A 536 9.59 10.91 4.31
N CYS A 537 9.30 10.09 3.30
CA CYS A 537 9.11 10.54 1.92
C CYS A 537 7.90 11.46 1.78
N CYS A 538 6.75 11.05 2.33
CA CYS A 538 5.50 11.82 2.30
C CYS A 538 5.68 13.17 2.99
N ARG A 539 6.32 13.21 4.18
CA ARG A 539 6.62 14.46 4.89
C ARG A 539 7.48 15.41 4.05
N LYS A 540 8.47 14.88 3.33
CA LYS A 540 9.33 15.70 2.46
C LYS A 540 8.54 16.25 1.26
N LEU A 541 7.72 15.41 0.63
CA LEU A 541 6.85 15.82 -0.48
C LEU A 541 5.81 16.85 -0.01
N TYR A 542 5.11 16.59 1.10
CA TYR A 542 4.17 17.52 1.73
C TYR A 542 4.80 18.89 1.96
N ASN A 543 6.03 18.95 2.46
CA ASN A 543 6.76 20.19 2.68
C ASN A 543 7.08 20.95 1.38
N TRP A 544 7.19 20.25 0.25
CA TRP A 544 7.36 20.85 -1.06
C TRP A 544 6.03 21.32 -1.66
N LEU A 545 4.97 20.52 -1.51
CA LEU A 545 3.63 20.84 -2.03
C LEU A 545 2.92 21.96 -1.25
N LYS A 546 3.24 22.15 0.04
CA LYS A 546 2.62 23.19 0.87
C LYS A 546 3.12 24.62 0.58
N VAL A 547 4.15 24.76 -0.25
CA VAL A 547 4.75 26.07 -0.55
C VAL A 547 3.76 26.87 -1.40
N ALA A 548 3.35 28.03 -0.90
CA ALA A 548 2.44 28.91 -1.61
C ALA A 548 3.14 29.58 -2.83
N PRO A 549 2.37 29.98 -3.86
CA PRO A 549 2.84 30.84 -4.94
C PRO A 549 3.65 32.05 -4.43
N TYR A 550 4.74 32.39 -5.12
CA TYR A 550 5.57 33.54 -4.74
C TYR A 550 4.78 34.86 -4.83
N LYS A 551 4.89 35.70 -3.81
CA LYS A 551 4.33 37.05 -3.78
C LYS A 551 5.47 38.08 -3.68
N PRO A 552 5.59 39.02 -4.63
CA PRO A 552 6.58 40.09 -4.56
C PRO A 552 6.33 41.02 -3.36
N ASP A 553 7.40 41.47 -2.68
CA ASP A 553 7.33 42.26 -1.44
C ASP A 553 6.50 43.57 -1.56
N GLN A 554 6.40 44.17 -2.74
CA GLN A 554 5.68 45.44 -2.93
C GLN A 554 4.14 45.32 -2.90
N GLN A 555 3.57 44.12 -3.03
CA GLN A 555 2.12 43.93 -2.90
C GLN A 555 1.64 43.87 -1.45
N VAL A 556 2.55 43.88 -0.46
CA VAL A 556 2.19 43.69 0.95
C VAL A 556 1.88 45.02 1.67
N GLU A 557 2.30 46.17 1.14
CA GLU A 557 2.13 47.47 1.82
C GLU A 557 0.87 48.27 1.39
N GLU A 558 0.23 47.98 0.25
CA GLU A 558 -0.88 48.80 -0.28
C GLU A 558 -2.29 48.17 -0.16
N ASP A 559 -2.40 46.93 0.35
CA ASP A 559 -3.55 46.06 0.05
C ASP A 559 -4.31 45.55 1.29
N ASP A 560 -4.58 46.41 2.27
CA ASP A 560 -5.61 46.12 3.31
C ASP A 560 -7.02 46.61 2.91
N ASP A 561 -7.16 47.51 1.93
CA ASP A 561 -8.46 48.16 1.61
C ASP A 561 -8.91 48.14 0.12
N LEU A 562 -8.11 47.60 -0.83
CA LEU A 562 -8.38 47.67 -2.29
C LEU A 562 -8.21 46.33 -3.05
N MET A 563 -8.37 45.23 -2.32
CA MET A 563 -8.14 43.83 -2.74
C MET A 563 -9.19 43.25 -3.71
N ASP A 564 -9.48 43.88 -4.87
CA ASP A 564 -10.55 43.31 -5.74
C ASP A 564 -10.36 43.30 -7.27
N GLU A 565 -9.37 43.97 -7.89
CA GLU A 565 -9.34 44.01 -9.38
C GLU A 565 -8.00 43.67 -10.07
N SER A 566 -6.86 43.69 -9.38
CA SER A 566 -5.55 43.47 -10.02
C SER A 566 -4.88 42.10 -9.74
N GLN A 567 -5.38 41.35 -8.76
CA GLN A 567 -4.83 40.04 -8.37
C GLN A 567 -5.15 38.90 -9.36
N GLY A 568 -6.06 39.12 -10.32
CA GLY A 568 -6.50 38.08 -11.27
C GLY A 568 -5.49 37.68 -12.37
N LYS A 569 -4.33 38.34 -12.50
CA LYS A 569 -3.42 38.15 -13.66
C LYS A 569 -2.15 37.33 -13.39
N GLY A 570 -1.97 36.78 -12.18
CA GLY A 570 -0.81 35.98 -11.79
C GLY A 570 0.55 36.71 -11.88
N ILE A 571 1.65 36.02 -11.57
CA ILE A 571 3.00 36.61 -11.58
C ILE A 571 3.78 36.27 -12.85
N ARG A 572 4.42 37.26 -13.50
CA ARG A 572 5.36 37.03 -14.60
C ARG A 572 6.72 36.63 -14.05
N VAL A 573 7.23 35.50 -14.47
CA VAL A 573 8.48 34.93 -13.94
C VAL A 573 9.50 34.76 -15.05
N LEU A 574 10.73 35.19 -14.80
CA LEU A 574 11.87 34.84 -15.65
C LEU A 574 12.64 33.68 -15.01
N GLY A 575 12.47 32.48 -15.54
CA GLY A 575 13.29 31.33 -15.16
C GLY A 575 14.65 31.37 -15.85
N VAL A 576 15.72 31.02 -15.13
CA VAL A 576 17.09 31.01 -15.62
C VAL A 576 17.72 29.66 -15.31
N ALA A 577 18.15 28.96 -16.36
CA ALA A 577 18.84 27.69 -16.26
C ALA A 577 20.20 27.75 -16.95
N PHE A 578 21.17 27.05 -16.38
CA PHE A 578 22.53 26.95 -16.90
C PHE A 578 23.06 25.55 -16.62
N ALA A 579 24.10 25.15 -17.34
CA ALA A 579 24.78 23.88 -17.12
C ALA A 579 26.08 24.08 -16.34
N SER A 580 26.57 23.01 -15.72
CA SER A 580 27.90 22.97 -15.09
C SER A 580 29.08 23.30 -16.05
N SER A 581 28.90 23.12 -17.37
CA SER A 581 29.91 23.49 -18.36
C SER A 581 29.81 24.97 -18.76
N ARG A 582 30.89 25.73 -18.55
CA ARG A 582 30.98 27.17 -18.83
C ARG A 582 30.94 27.57 -20.31
N ASP A 583 31.02 26.60 -21.21
CA ASP A 583 30.88 26.83 -22.65
C ASP A 583 29.44 26.63 -23.14
N THR A 584 28.57 26.15 -22.25
CA THR A 584 27.15 25.99 -22.55
C THR A 584 26.42 27.32 -22.30
N PRO A 585 25.55 27.77 -23.23
CA PRO A 585 24.78 29.00 -23.03
C PRO A 585 23.84 28.89 -21.84
N VAL A 586 23.65 30.02 -21.15
CA VAL A 586 22.56 30.20 -20.18
C VAL A 586 21.28 30.46 -20.96
N PHE A 587 20.20 29.83 -20.55
CA PHE A 587 18.87 30.04 -21.12
C PHE A 587 17.97 30.70 -20.09
N CYS A 588 17.22 31.70 -20.53
CA CYS A 588 16.16 32.32 -19.75
C CYS A 588 14.82 32.10 -20.45
N SER A 589 13.78 31.76 -19.69
CA SER A 589 12.41 31.63 -20.18
C SER A 589 11.50 32.55 -19.39
N LEU A 590 10.76 33.40 -20.09
CA LEU A 590 9.75 34.26 -19.47
C LEU A 590 8.39 33.58 -19.59
N ILE A 591 7.71 33.42 -18.46
CA ILE A 591 6.33 32.97 -18.40
C ILE A 591 5.39 34.08 -17.94
N ASN A 592 4.17 34.11 -18.50
CA ASN A 592 3.10 35.00 -18.05
C ASN A 592 2.46 34.50 -16.74
N GLY A 593 1.52 35.25 -16.15
CA GLY A 593 0.85 34.81 -14.92
C GLY A 593 -0.10 33.62 -15.07
N GLU A 594 -0.39 33.22 -16.31
CA GLU A 594 -1.11 31.99 -16.65
C GLU A 594 -0.17 30.80 -16.84
N GLY A 595 1.15 30.95 -16.67
CA GLY A 595 2.14 29.86 -16.76
C GLY A 595 2.54 29.47 -18.19
N GLU A 596 2.16 30.26 -19.19
CA GLU A 596 2.53 30.09 -20.58
C GLU A 596 3.85 30.78 -20.91
N VAL A 597 4.64 30.18 -21.80
CA VAL A 597 5.92 30.75 -22.23
C VAL A 597 5.67 31.87 -23.22
N VAL A 598 6.08 33.09 -22.86
CA VAL A 598 5.91 34.30 -23.68
C VAL A 598 7.11 34.52 -24.59
N ASP A 599 8.32 34.37 -24.04
CA ASP A 599 9.56 34.65 -24.77
C ASP A 599 10.75 33.96 -24.08
N PHE A 600 11.86 33.82 -24.77
CA PHE A 600 13.09 33.25 -24.22
C PHE A 600 14.34 34.02 -24.66
N LEU A 601 15.40 33.89 -23.88
CA LEU A 601 16.69 34.54 -24.10
C LEU A 601 17.81 33.51 -24.02
N ARG A 602 18.78 33.61 -24.94
CA ARG A 602 19.98 32.77 -24.95
C ARG A 602 21.21 33.66 -24.72
N LEU A 603 22.00 33.33 -23.70
CA LEU A 603 23.19 34.08 -23.27
C LEU A 603 24.44 33.17 -23.30
N PRO A 604 25.20 33.14 -24.42
CA PRO A 604 26.28 32.17 -24.62
C PRO A 604 27.52 32.33 -23.74
N TYR A 605 27.79 33.53 -23.24
CA TYR A 605 29.00 33.91 -22.52
C TYR A 605 28.73 34.36 -21.08
N PHE A 606 27.49 34.24 -20.60
CA PHE A 606 27.10 34.69 -19.26
C PHE A 606 27.84 33.97 -18.12
N LEU A 607 28.22 32.69 -18.30
CA LEU A 607 29.01 31.92 -17.33
C LEU A 607 30.50 32.31 -17.29
N LYS A 608 31.00 33.13 -18.22
CA LYS A 608 32.39 33.61 -18.16
C LYS A 608 32.56 34.58 -16.98
N ARG A 609 33.78 34.81 -16.50
CA ARG A 609 33.98 35.77 -15.39
C ARG A 609 33.97 37.21 -15.92
N ARG A 610 33.43 38.16 -15.15
CA ARG A 610 33.50 39.60 -15.52
C ARG A 610 34.94 40.11 -15.61
N ASN A 611 35.83 39.57 -14.77
CA ASN A 611 37.26 39.83 -14.79
C ASN A 611 38.05 38.70 -15.50
N ALA A 612 37.45 38.06 -16.51
CA ALA A 612 38.16 37.07 -17.32
C ALA A 612 39.46 37.68 -17.89
N TRP A 613 40.53 36.88 -17.89
CA TRP A 613 41.84 37.34 -18.38
C TRP A 613 41.83 37.62 -19.89
N ARG A 614 41.02 36.87 -20.65
CA ARG A 614 40.83 37.08 -22.08
C ARG A 614 39.86 38.25 -22.31
N GLU A 615 40.33 39.26 -23.03
CA GLU A 615 39.55 40.46 -23.37
C GLU A 615 38.27 40.11 -24.15
N ASP A 616 38.37 39.22 -25.14
CA ASP A 616 37.23 38.76 -25.94
C ASP A 616 36.10 38.14 -25.08
N GLU A 617 36.44 37.38 -24.03
CA GLU A 617 35.42 36.76 -23.16
C GLU A 617 34.75 37.80 -22.27
N ARG A 618 35.51 38.81 -21.84
CA ARG A 618 35.00 39.93 -21.04
C ARG A 618 34.03 40.79 -21.85
N GLU A 619 34.39 41.15 -23.08
CA GLU A 619 33.52 41.95 -23.96
C GLU A 619 32.23 41.21 -24.30
N LYS A 620 32.32 39.92 -24.64
CA LYS A 620 31.13 39.10 -24.96
C LYS A 620 30.22 38.91 -23.75
N LYS A 621 30.77 38.78 -22.54
CA LYS A 621 29.95 38.76 -21.32
C LYS A 621 29.24 40.08 -21.07
N LEU A 622 29.91 41.22 -21.29
CA LEU A 622 29.27 42.54 -21.19
C LEU A 622 28.12 42.67 -22.20
N GLN A 623 28.29 42.14 -23.41
CA GLN A 623 27.22 42.09 -24.41
C GLN A 623 26.01 41.26 -23.95
N ASP A 624 26.24 40.11 -23.30
CA ASP A 624 25.17 39.28 -22.74
C ASP A 624 24.44 39.98 -21.59
N ILE A 625 25.16 40.71 -20.72
CA ILE A 625 24.54 41.52 -19.67
C ILE A 625 23.67 42.63 -20.29
N GLU A 626 24.12 43.27 -21.36
CA GLU A 626 23.35 44.29 -22.07
C GLU A 626 22.09 43.69 -22.75
N ASN A 627 22.21 42.49 -23.32
CA ASN A 627 21.07 41.76 -23.88
C ASN A 627 20.05 41.42 -22.78
N LEU A 628 20.51 41.00 -21.59
CA LEU A 628 19.67 40.76 -20.43
C LEU A 628 18.97 42.06 -19.98
N LYS A 629 19.67 43.20 -19.92
CA LYS A 629 19.06 44.50 -19.58
C LYS A 629 17.91 44.85 -20.51
N LYS A 630 18.14 44.77 -21.82
CA LYS A 630 17.11 45.03 -22.84
C LYS A 630 15.90 44.11 -22.68
N PHE A 631 16.14 42.84 -22.39
CA PHE A 631 15.08 41.85 -22.16
C PHE A 631 14.26 42.19 -20.91
N LEU A 632 14.91 42.51 -19.79
CA LEU A 632 14.25 42.89 -18.53
C LEU A 632 13.40 44.15 -18.70
N ILE A 633 13.91 45.19 -19.37
CA ILE A 633 13.17 46.43 -19.64
C ILE A 633 11.94 46.16 -20.52
N SER A 634 12.10 45.34 -21.56
CA SER A 634 11.02 45.06 -22.51
C SER A 634 9.91 44.20 -21.90
N LYS A 635 10.27 43.24 -21.04
CA LYS A 635 9.34 42.20 -20.58
C LYS A 635 8.84 42.38 -19.15
N LYS A 636 9.57 43.16 -18.34
CA LYS A 636 9.22 43.53 -16.96
C LYS A 636 8.74 42.32 -16.13
N PRO A 637 9.59 41.30 -15.88
CA PRO A 637 9.21 40.21 -14.97
C PRO A 637 8.98 40.75 -13.56
N HIS A 638 8.13 40.07 -12.77
CA HIS A 638 7.92 40.40 -11.36
C HIS A 638 8.98 39.73 -10.46
N VAL A 639 9.51 38.58 -10.89
CA VAL A 639 10.56 37.83 -10.18
C VAL A 639 11.46 37.11 -11.18
N VAL A 640 12.73 36.95 -10.84
CA VAL A 640 13.69 36.12 -11.58
C VAL A 640 14.05 34.89 -10.74
N ALA A 641 13.81 33.70 -11.27
CA ALA A 641 14.08 32.43 -10.63
C ALA A 641 15.32 31.78 -11.25
N VAL A 642 16.38 31.59 -10.47
CA VAL A 642 17.66 31.02 -10.93
C VAL A 642 17.78 29.58 -10.44
N ALA A 643 18.10 28.65 -11.33
CA ALA A 643 18.29 27.24 -11.00
C ALA A 643 19.51 27.02 -10.08
N GLY A 644 19.32 26.36 -8.93
CA GLY A 644 20.40 25.98 -8.03
C GLY A 644 21.02 24.62 -8.36
N GLU A 645 22.09 24.59 -9.16
CA GLU A 645 22.82 23.34 -9.48
C GLU A 645 24.16 23.22 -8.73
N ASN A 646 25.00 24.25 -8.83
CA ASN A 646 26.35 24.26 -8.28
C ASN A 646 26.75 25.65 -7.76
N ARG A 647 27.99 25.84 -7.31
CA ARG A 647 28.46 27.13 -6.79
C ARG A 647 28.39 28.27 -7.83
N ASP A 648 28.51 27.98 -9.12
CA ASP A 648 28.39 28.99 -10.17
C ASP A 648 26.96 29.60 -10.22
N ALA A 649 25.94 28.96 -9.62
CA ALA A 649 24.59 29.55 -9.45
C ALA A 649 24.63 30.88 -8.70
N HIS A 650 25.48 30.99 -7.68
CA HIS A 650 25.63 32.23 -6.91
C HIS A 650 26.21 33.35 -7.78
N MET A 651 27.16 33.02 -8.66
CA MET A 651 27.72 34.00 -9.60
C MET A 651 26.67 34.48 -10.60
N VAL A 652 25.88 33.56 -11.17
CA VAL A 652 24.76 33.89 -12.07
C VAL A 652 23.75 34.79 -11.36
N MET A 653 23.34 34.42 -10.15
CA MET A 653 22.41 35.20 -9.33
C MET A 653 22.97 36.59 -8.98
N GLU A 654 24.24 36.71 -8.58
CA GLU A 654 24.88 37.99 -8.27
C GLU A 654 24.95 38.91 -9.49
N ASP A 655 25.26 38.37 -10.68
CA ASP A 655 25.30 39.14 -11.91
C ASP A 655 23.91 39.63 -12.32
N ILE A 656 22.86 38.81 -12.15
CA ILE A 656 21.47 39.21 -12.38
C ILE A 656 21.03 40.25 -11.36
N LYS A 657 21.27 40.02 -10.05
CA LYS A 657 20.95 40.98 -8.97
C LYS A 657 21.57 42.35 -9.24
N ARG A 658 22.85 42.40 -9.62
CA ARG A 658 23.50 43.66 -9.98
C ARG A 658 22.83 44.32 -11.19
N THR A 659 22.50 43.53 -12.22
CA THR A 659 21.83 44.04 -13.42
C THR A 659 20.46 44.63 -13.09
N VAL A 660 19.68 43.96 -12.24
CA VAL A 660 18.39 44.44 -11.74
C VAL A 660 18.55 45.71 -10.91
N SER A 661 19.48 45.74 -9.95
CA SER A 661 19.73 46.93 -9.11
C SER A 661 20.20 48.14 -9.93
N GLU A 662 21.00 47.94 -10.99
CA GLU A 662 21.37 49.01 -11.92
C GLU A 662 20.12 49.57 -12.64
N LEU A 663 19.23 48.71 -13.13
CA LEU A 663 17.99 49.13 -13.81
C LEU A 663 16.99 49.80 -12.85
N GLU A 664 16.95 49.38 -11.60
CA GLU A 664 16.15 49.98 -10.54
C GLU A 664 16.63 51.40 -10.21
N GLN A 665 17.95 51.59 -10.06
CA GLN A 665 18.56 52.92 -9.86
C GLN A 665 18.32 53.87 -11.04
N GLU A 666 18.30 53.32 -12.26
CA GLU A 666 17.96 54.05 -13.49
C GLU A 666 16.45 54.29 -13.67
N ALA A 667 15.61 53.90 -12.69
CA ALA A 667 14.14 53.96 -12.72
C ALA A 667 13.52 53.30 -13.98
N SER A 668 14.23 52.34 -14.58
CA SER A 668 13.83 51.66 -15.82
C SER A 668 13.05 50.35 -15.56
N LEU A 669 13.16 49.82 -14.34
CA LEU A 669 12.48 48.60 -13.88
C LEU A 669 12.05 48.81 -12.42
N PRO A 670 10.84 48.35 -12.00
CA PRO A 670 10.51 48.27 -10.58
C PRO A 670 11.47 47.30 -9.85
N PRO A 671 11.52 47.31 -8.51
CA PRO A 671 12.27 46.31 -7.76
C PRO A 671 11.82 44.89 -8.10
N VAL A 672 12.75 44.05 -8.53
CA VAL A 672 12.49 42.66 -8.91
C VAL A 672 13.31 41.72 -8.03
N GLY A 673 12.63 40.81 -7.35
CA GLY A 673 13.28 39.75 -6.57
C GLY A 673 14.07 38.80 -7.46
N VAL A 674 15.24 38.35 -6.99
CA VAL A 674 16.06 37.33 -7.67
C VAL A 674 16.32 36.19 -6.70
N GLU A 675 15.63 35.09 -6.93
CA GLU A 675 15.57 33.94 -6.03
C GLU A 675 16.30 32.73 -6.59
N LEU A 676 16.96 31.99 -5.71
CA LEU A 676 17.56 30.70 -6.04
C LEU A 676 16.52 29.61 -5.80
N VAL A 677 16.23 28.81 -6.83
CA VAL A 677 15.20 27.77 -6.79
C VAL A 677 15.83 26.39 -6.87
N ASP A 678 15.34 25.47 -6.04
CA ASP A 678 15.73 24.07 -6.08
C ASP A 678 15.49 23.44 -7.46
N ASN A 679 16.51 22.80 -8.00
CA ASN A 679 16.59 22.37 -9.40
C ASN A 679 16.27 20.88 -9.61
N GLU A 680 16.05 20.08 -8.57
CA GLU A 680 15.85 18.62 -8.71
C GLU A 680 14.65 18.29 -9.62
N LEU A 681 13.53 18.97 -9.43
CA LEU A 681 12.32 18.81 -10.25
C LEU A 681 12.54 19.22 -11.70
N ALA A 682 13.19 20.36 -11.94
CA ALA A 682 13.39 20.88 -13.29
C ALA A 682 14.36 20.01 -14.11
N MET A 683 15.34 19.37 -13.46
CA MET A 683 16.23 18.39 -14.07
C MET A 683 15.50 17.12 -14.48
N LEU A 684 14.52 16.68 -13.69
CA LEU A 684 13.66 15.57 -14.05
C LEU A 684 12.75 15.96 -15.23
N TYR A 685 12.06 17.10 -15.11
CA TYR A 685 11.16 17.60 -16.14
C TYR A 685 11.85 17.74 -17.49
N MET A 686 13.05 18.34 -17.58
CA MET A 686 13.71 18.58 -18.86
C MET A 686 14.03 17.31 -19.68
N ASN A 687 14.08 16.14 -19.03
CA ASN A 687 14.33 14.85 -19.67
C ASN A 687 13.07 13.99 -19.79
N SER A 688 11.93 14.46 -19.28
CA SER A 688 10.65 13.75 -19.34
C SER A 688 10.05 13.79 -20.75
N LYS A 689 9.33 12.72 -21.12
CA LYS A 689 8.52 12.69 -22.36
C LYS A 689 7.49 13.81 -22.40
N LYS A 690 6.96 14.19 -21.23
CA LYS A 690 6.01 15.30 -21.08
C LYS A 690 6.61 16.61 -21.57
N SER A 691 7.85 16.93 -21.17
CA SER A 691 8.52 18.15 -21.62
C SER A 691 8.83 18.15 -23.13
N GLU A 692 9.08 16.97 -23.72
CA GLU A 692 9.30 16.82 -25.16
C GLU A 692 8.01 17.01 -25.95
N ALA A 693 6.88 16.55 -25.40
CA ALA A 693 5.55 16.78 -25.97
C ALA A 693 5.15 18.26 -25.86
N ASP A 694 5.38 18.90 -24.71
CA ASP A 694 5.03 20.30 -24.46
C ASP A 694 5.89 21.26 -25.28
N PHE A 695 7.18 20.95 -25.43
CA PHE A 695 8.16 21.85 -26.06
C PHE A 695 9.15 21.10 -26.95
N ARG A 696 8.66 20.53 -28.06
CA ARG A 696 9.44 19.72 -29.00
C ARG A 696 10.68 20.43 -29.56
N ASP A 697 10.56 21.73 -29.84
CA ASP A 697 11.64 22.52 -30.45
C ASP A 697 12.61 23.11 -29.43
N TYR A 698 12.33 22.97 -28.12
CA TYR A 698 13.14 23.60 -27.09
C TYR A 698 14.29 22.68 -26.64
N PRO A 699 15.53 23.22 -26.55
CA PRO A 699 16.64 22.47 -25.98
C PRO A 699 16.38 22.15 -24.50
N PRO A 700 16.98 21.09 -23.93
CA PRO A 700 16.73 20.66 -22.55
C PRO A 700 16.89 21.78 -21.51
N LEU A 701 17.95 22.59 -21.61
CA LEU A 701 18.16 23.72 -20.68
C LEU A 701 17.06 24.78 -20.76
N LEU A 702 16.43 24.99 -21.92
CA LEU A 702 15.33 25.92 -22.02
C LEU A 702 14.07 25.34 -21.36
N ARG A 703 13.82 24.04 -21.54
CA ARG A 703 12.74 23.31 -20.83
C ARG A 703 12.94 23.33 -19.31
N GLN A 704 14.18 23.21 -18.85
CA GLN A 704 14.55 23.37 -17.45
C GLN A 704 14.22 24.78 -16.94
N ALA A 705 14.55 25.83 -17.70
CA ALA A 705 14.22 27.21 -17.32
C ALA A 705 12.70 27.44 -17.20
N VAL A 706 11.90 26.82 -18.08
CA VAL A 706 10.42 26.84 -17.98
C VAL A 706 9.95 26.22 -16.67
N SER A 707 10.46 25.02 -16.33
CA SER A 707 10.07 24.32 -15.10
C SER A 707 10.45 25.08 -13.83
N VAL A 708 11.65 25.67 -13.79
CA VAL A 708 12.08 26.54 -12.68
C VAL A 708 11.14 27.73 -12.51
N ALA A 709 10.70 28.33 -13.61
CA ALA A 709 9.76 29.45 -13.56
C ALA A 709 8.36 29.02 -13.11
N ARG A 710 7.86 27.87 -13.58
CA ARG A 710 6.54 27.35 -13.17
C ARG A 710 6.52 26.91 -11.71
N LYS A 711 7.61 26.30 -11.21
CA LYS A 711 7.74 25.90 -9.81
C LYS A 711 7.57 27.06 -8.84
N ILE A 712 8.09 28.25 -9.14
CA ILE A 712 7.93 29.42 -8.26
C ILE A 712 6.52 30.04 -8.37
N GLN A 713 5.81 29.83 -9.49
CA GLN A 713 4.41 30.21 -9.62
C GLN A 713 3.50 29.27 -8.83
N ASP A 714 3.65 27.97 -9.03
CA ASP A 714 2.84 26.96 -8.37
C ASP A 714 3.62 25.63 -8.27
N PRO A 715 4.20 25.34 -7.10
CA PRO A 715 4.87 24.07 -6.85
C PRO A 715 3.95 22.87 -7.03
N LEU A 716 2.68 22.95 -6.61
CA LEU A 716 1.74 21.83 -6.65
C LEU A 716 1.48 21.38 -8.09
N VAL A 717 1.19 22.33 -8.98
CA VAL A 717 1.01 22.07 -10.41
C VAL A 717 2.27 21.44 -11.01
N GLU A 718 3.44 22.02 -10.74
CA GLU A 718 4.69 21.57 -11.35
C GLU A 718 5.11 20.18 -10.86
N TYR A 719 4.92 19.85 -9.58
CA TYR A 719 5.17 18.49 -9.07
C TYR A 719 4.15 17.47 -9.60
N ALA A 720 2.91 17.87 -9.86
CA ALA A 720 1.91 16.98 -10.47
C ALA A 720 2.25 16.62 -11.93
N GLN A 721 3.05 17.43 -12.64
CA GLN A 721 3.47 17.15 -14.01
C GLN A 721 4.40 15.95 -14.14
N VAL A 722 5.18 15.64 -13.11
CA VAL A 722 6.09 14.48 -13.09
C VAL A 722 5.43 13.21 -12.56
N CYS A 723 4.13 13.28 -12.24
CA CYS A 723 3.33 12.11 -11.92
C CYS A 723 2.73 11.54 -13.22
N SER A 724 3.59 10.89 -14.00
CA SER A 724 3.28 10.27 -15.29
C SER A 724 3.13 8.75 -15.14
N SER A 725 2.71 8.07 -16.22
CA SER A 725 2.76 6.61 -16.33
C SER A 725 4.17 6.04 -16.21
N ASP A 726 5.20 6.85 -16.45
CA ASP A 726 6.61 6.47 -16.30
C ASP A 726 7.10 6.61 -14.84
N GLU A 727 6.23 7.05 -13.91
CA GLU A 727 6.46 7.18 -12.46
C GLU A 727 7.71 8.01 -12.10
N ASP A 728 7.99 9.03 -12.92
CA ASP A 728 9.17 9.91 -12.80
C ASP A 728 9.33 10.50 -11.38
N ILE A 729 8.23 10.68 -10.65
CA ILE A 729 8.22 11.14 -9.25
C ILE A 729 9.15 10.33 -8.34
N LEU A 730 9.36 9.04 -8.60
CA LEU A 730 10.25 8.18 -7.82
C LEU A 730 11.74 8.49 -8.01
N CYS A 731 12.09 9.22 -9.08
CA CYS A 731 13.45 9.70 -9.30
C CYS A 731 13.81 10.89 -8.40
N LEU A 732 12.84 11.53 -7.75
CA LEU A 732 13.10 12.54 -6.73
C LEU A 732 13.66 11.87 -5.48
N LYS A 733 14.77 12.41 -4.95
CA LYS A 733 15.43 11.87 -3.75
C LYS A 733 14.68 12.31 -2.49
N LEU A 734 13.60 11.61 -2.17
CA LEU A 734 12.75 11.85 -1.01
C LEU A 734 13.36 11.27 0.28
N HIS A 735 13.96 10.08 0.21
CA HIS A 735 14.64 9.43 1.34
C HIS A 735 15.83 8.58 0.87
N PRO A 736 16.96 8.52 1.62
CA PRO A 736 18.14 7.75 1.21
C PRO A 736 17.88 6.26 0.96
N LEU A 737 16.85 5.69 1.59
CA LEU A 737 16.47 4.28 1.49
C LEU A 737 15.13 4.05 0.76
N GLN A 738 14.61 5.03 0.01
CA GLN A 738 13.31 4.90 -0.67
C GLN A 738 13.25 3.71 -1.64
N GLU A 739 14.38 3.35 -2.25
CA GLU A 739 14.50 2.22 -3.19
C GLU A 739 14.31 0.85 -2.52
N HIS A 740 14.36 0.78 -1.19
CA HIS A 740 14.19 -0.47 -0.42
C HIS A 740 12.76 -0.68 0.09
N VAL A 741 11.86 0.24 -0.21
CA VAL A 741 10.43 0.13 0.06
C VAL A 741 9.74 -0.53 -1.14
N VAL A 742 8.58 -1.14 -0.90
CA VAL A 742 7.72 -1.61 -1.99
C VAL A 742 7.27 -0.40 -2.82
N LYS A 743 7.53 -0.45 -4.12
CA LYS A 743 7.30 0.66 -5.04
C LYS A 743 5.84 1.15 -5.04
N GLU A 744 4.89 0.22 -5.10
CA GLU A 744 3.46 0.50 -5.09
C GLU A 744 3.02 1.20 -3.80
N ASP A 745 3.47 0.71 -2.64
CA ASP A 745 3.17 1.33 -1.34
C ASP A 745 3.68 2.78 -1.26
N LEU A 746 4.89 3.02 -1.78
CA LEU A 746 5.46 4.36 -1.82
C LEU A 746 4.68 5.27 -2.77
N LEU A 747 4.38 4.82 -3.99
CA LEU A 747 3.59 5.59 -4.96
C LEU A 747 2.22 5.97 -4.42
N ASN A 748 1.50 5.00 -3.86
CA ASN A 748 0.18 5.23 -3.27
C ASN A 748 0.25 6.29 -2.16
N ALA A 749 1.26 6.21 -1.30
CA ALA A 749 1.44 7.19 -0.23
C ALA A 749 1.81 8.59 -0.76
N LEU A 750 2.64 8.70 -1.81
CA LEU A 750 2.95 9.99 -2.45
C LEU A 750 1.73 10.58 -3.14
N TYR A 751 0.92 9.76 -3.82
CA TYR A 751 -0.33 10.21 -4.44
C TYR A 751 -1.36 10.66 -3.39
N CYS A 752 -1.41 10.02 -2.21
CA CYS A 752 -2.22 10.53 -1.11
C CYS A 752 -1.86 11.98 -0.72
N GLU A 753 -0.58 12.36 -0.75
CA GLU A 753 -0.18 13.75 -0.48
C GLU A 753 -0.67 14.73 -1.54
N PHE A 754 -0.67 14.33 -2.82
CA PHE A 754 -1.28 15.12 -3.89
C PHE A 754 -2.78 15.24 -3.70
N ILE A 755 -3.48 14.13 -3.41
CA ILE A 755 -4.92 14.11 -3.15
C ILE A 755 -5.27 15.07 -2.01
N ASN A 756 -4.56 14.99 -0.89
CA ASN A 756 -4.78 15.87 0.26
C ASN A 756 -4.60 17.35 -0.12
N ARG A 757 -3.48 17.68 -0.76
CA ARG A 757 -3.15 19.07 -1.11
C ARG A 757 -4.08 19.64 -2.19
N VAL A 758 -4.39 18.86 -3.23
CA VAL A 758 -5.26 19.30 -4.33
C VAL A 758 -6.68 19.56 -3.83
N ASN A 759 -7.21 18.73 -2.94
CA ASN A 759 -8.54 18.96 -2.39
C ASN A 759 -8.55 20.08 -1.32
N GLU A 760 -7.42 20.37 -0.66
CA GLU A 760 -7.29 21.54 0.22
C GLU A 760 -7.27 22.86 -0.59
N VAL A 761 -6.57 22.88 -1.73
CA VAL A 761 -6.39 24.09 -2.57
C VAL A 761 -7.55 24.30 -3.55
N GLY A 762 -8.09 23.22 -4.10
CA GLY A 762 -9.08 23.25 -5.19
C GLY A 762 -8.43 23.25 -6.58
N VAL A 763 -9.24 22.93 -7.59
CA VAL A 763 -8.84 22.95 -9.01
C VAL A 763 -9.84 23.76 -9.81
N ASP A 764 -9.35 24.74 -10.57
CA ASP A 764 -10.15 25.43 -11.58
C ASP A 764 -10.22 24.57 -12.85
N VAL A 765 -11.41 24.03 -13.10
CA VAL A 765 -11.67 23.16 -14.26
C VAL A 765 -11.51 23.90 -15.59
N ASN A 766 -11.91 25.17 -15.66
CA ASN A 766 -11.78 25.96 -16.88
C ASN A 766 -10.30 26.22 -17.17
N ARG A 767 -9.49 26.50 -16.13
CA ARG A 767 -8.03 26.61 -16.26
C ARG A 767 -7.39 25.30 -16.72
N ALA A 768 -7.83 24.17 -16.16
CA ALA A 768 -7.37 22.84 -16.57
C ALA A 768 -7.68 22.55 -18.05
N ILE A 769 -8.84 22.95 -18.54
CA ILE A 769 -9.22 22.79 -19.95
C ILE A 769 -8.37 23.70 -20.84
N ALA A 770 -8.20 24.97 -20.47
CA ALA A 770 -7.49 25.96 -21.25
C ALA A 770 -5.98 25.69 -21.33
N HIS A 771 -5.37 25.24 -20.22
CA HIS A 771 -3.92 25.08 -20.13
C HIS A 771 -3.52 23.62 -19.81
N PRO A 772 -2.93 22.89 -20.78
CA PRO A 772 -2.57 21.48 -20.63
C PRO A 772 -1.65 21.15 -19.45
N TYR A 773 -0.80 22.09 -19.03
CA TYR A 773 0.11 21.89 -17.90
C TYR A 773 -0.59 21.96 -16.52
N THR A 774 -1.90 22.23 -16.46
CA THR A 774 -2.68 22.19 -15.21
C THR A 774 -3.62 20.98 -15.14
N GLN A 775 -3.78 20.25 -16.24
CA GLN A 775 -4.67 19.08 -16.35
C GLN A 775 -4.31 17.95 -15.39
N SER A 776 -3.02 17.77 -15.10
CA SER A 776 -2.53 16.71 -14.22
C SER A 776 -3.07 16.80 -12.79
N LEU A 777 -3.61 17.94 -12.36
CA LEU A 777 -4.24 18.07 -11.03
C LEU A 777 -5.61 17.39 -10.95
N VAL A 778 -6.34 17.30 -12.06
CA VAL A 778 -7.74 16.83 -12.06
C VAL A 778 -7.86 15.40 -11.57
N GLN A 779 -6.85 14.56 -11.83
CA GLN A 779 -6.82 13.16 -11.37
C GLN A 779 -6.79 13.00 -9.84
N TYR A 780 -6.43 14.06 -9.10
CA TYR A 780 -6.30 14.03 -7.64
C TYR A 780 -7.52 14.61 -6.92
N VAL A 781 -8.49 15.14 -7.64
CA VAL A 781 -9.76 15.61 -7.07
C VAL A 781 -10.55 14.40 -6.54
N CYS A 782 -11.25 14.58 -5.41
CA CYS A 782 -12.13 13.54 -4.87
C CYS A 782 -13.18 13.09 -5.91
N GLY A 783 -13.46 11.79 -5.95
CA GLY A 783 -14.28 11.12 -6.96
C GLY A 783 -13.52 10.77 -8.26
N LEU A 784 -12.52 11.56 -8.63
CA LEU A 784 -11.81 11.42 -9.90
C LEU A 784 -10.50 10.61 -9.74
N GLY A 785 -10.08 9.98 -10.83
CA GLY A 785 -8.74 9.46 -11.03
C GLY A 785 -8.23 9.78 -12.44
N PRO A 786 -7.16 9.13 -12.92
CA PRO A 786 -6.61 9.38 -14.25
C PRO A 786 -7.65 9.18 -15.37
N ARG A 787 -8.55 8.20 -15.24
CA ARG A 787 -9.54 7.84 -16.26
C ARG A 787 -10.70 8.81 -16.30
N LYS A 788 -11.35 9.03 -15.16
CA LYS A 788 -12.48 9.95 -15.01
C LYS A 788 -12.05 11.39 -15.22
N GLY A 789 -10.87 11.78 -14.72
CA GLY A 789 -10.31 13.12 -14.91
C GLY A 789 -10.03 13.43 -16.38
N SER A 790 -9.39 12.49 -17.11
CA SER A 790 -9.16 12.65 -18.55
C SER A 790 -10.46 12.67 -19.35
N HIS A 791 -11.47 11.89 -18.94
CA HIS A 791 -12.79 11.90 -19.57
C HIS A 791 -13.52 13.24 -19.36
N LEU A 792 -13.52 13.77 -18.12
CA LEU A 792 -14.11 15.06 -17.79
C LEU A 792 -13.52 16.20 -18.65
N LEU A 793 -12.19 16.22 -18.81
CA LEU A 793 -11.49 17.21 -19.64
C LEU A 793 -11.80 17.09 -21.13
N LYS A 794 -12.21 15.91 -21.62
CA LYS A 794 -12.61 15.69 -23.03
C LYS A 794 -14.06 16.08 -23.29
N VAL A 795 -14.96 15.84 -22.33
CA VAL A 795 -16.39 16.14 -22.48
C VAL A 795 -16.66 17.63 -22.29
N SER A 796 -16.02 18.29 -21.32
CA SER A 796 -16.30 19.69 -20.98
C SER A 796 -16.16 20.70 -22.13
N PRO A 797 -15.17 20.61 -23.05
CA PRO A 797 -15.08 21.49 -24.22
C PRO A 797 -16.26 21.40 -25.20
N THR A 798 -17.00 20.28 -25.19
CA THR A 798 -18.18 20.09 -26.06
C THR A 798 -19.43 20.77 -25.50
N LEU A 799 -19.42 21.13 -24.21
CA LEU A 799 -20.45 21.89 -23.54
C LEU A 799 -20.11 23.39 -23.68
N HIS A 800 -20.64 24.05 -24.72
CA HIS A 800 -20.65 25.52 -24.79
C HIS A 800 -21.94 26.04 -24.12
N PRO A 801 -21.88 26.95 -23.13
CA PRO A 801 -20.78 27.84 -22.71
C PRO A 801 -19.83 27.24 -21.64
N PRO A 802 -18.71 27.92 -21.27
CA PRO A 802 -17.87 27.52 -20.12
C PRO A 802 -18.72 27.18 -18.91
N LEU A 803 -18.33 26.17 -18.10
CA LEU A 803 -19.06 25.73 -16.92
C LEU A 803 -19.40 26.94 -16.02
N ALA A 804 -20.61 27.46 -16.18
CA ALA A 804 -21.01 28.76 -15.64
C ALA A 804 -21.67 28.64 -14.26
N GLN A 805 -22.00 27.43 -13.81
CA GLN A 805 -22.76 27.21 -12.58
C GLN A 805 -22.25 26.00 -11.79
N LEU A 806 -21.36 26.26 -10.84
CA LEU A 806 -21.22 25.46 -9.61
C LEU A 806 -21.32 26.34 -8.35
N LEU A 807 -21.54 27.65 -8.50
CA LEU A 807 -21.65 28.64 -7.41
C LEU A 807 -23.11 28.99 -7.03
N GLU A 808 -24.10 28.52 -7.77
CA GLU A 808 -25.54 28.73 -7.47
C GLU A 808 -26.19 27.43 -7.00
N TRP A 809 -25.77 26.93 -5.85
CA TRP A 809 -26.60 26.01 -5.05
C TRP A 809 -27.02 26.76 -3.79
N GLU A 810 -28.08 27.57 -3.91
CA GLU A 810 -28.78 28.08 -2.74
C GLU A 810 -29.35 26.88 -1.96
N PRO A 811 -29.14 26.80 -0.63
CA PRO A 811 -29.84 25.81 0.17
C PRO A 811 -31.34 26.11 0.05
N ALA A 812 -32.11 25.10 -0.39
CA ALA A 812 -33.56 25.19 -0.46
C ALA A 812 -34.10 25.75 0.86
N SER A 813 -34.70 26.94 0.80
CA SER A 813 -35.41 27.52 1.93
C SER A 813 -36.56 26.59 2.31
N PRO A 814 -36.82 26.36 3.60
CA PRO A 814 -37.94 25.52 4.02
C PRO A 814 -39.24 26.20 3.61
N GLU A 815 -39.99 25.59 2.70
CA GLU A 815 -41.37 25.98 2.45
C GLU A 815 -42.15 25.83 3.75
N ASN A 816 -42.73 26.95 4.19
CA ASN A 816 -43.72 26.99 5.25
C ASN A 816 -44.95 26.19 4.79
N ASP A 817 -45.10 24.98 5.29
CA ASP A 817 -46.40 24.32 5.32
C ASP A 817 -47.33 25.09 6.28
N SER A 818 -48.17 25.91 5.67
CA SER A 818 -49.42 26.39 6.25
C SER A 818 -50.55 25.88 5.38
N GLY A 819 -51.24 24.84 5.86
CA GLY A 819 -52.39 24.20 5.22
C GLY A 819 -52.91 23.05 6.03
#